data_AF-A0A1Q6R7X3-F1
#
_entry.id   AF-A0A1Q6R7X3-F1
#
_cell.length_a   1.000
_cell.length_b   1.000
_cell.length_c   1.000
_cell.angle_alpha   90.00
_cell.angle_beta   90.00
_cell.angle_gamma   90.00
#
_symmetry.space_group_name_H-M   'P 1'
#
loop_
_entity.id
_entity.type
_entity.pdbx_description
1 polymer ?
#
loop_
_entity_poly.entity_id
_entity_poly.type
_entity_poly.pdbx_seq_one_letter_code
_entity_poly.pdbx_strand_id
1 'polypeptide(L)'
;MKRSTAMVLAAAVVLSLLATALLAASKNWQNAGLGDLSQYYETGNSADPGYVSTVRGDSGGTSYGIYMFASNAGTPLSFVQWLQEFKSGSIYRDMGDTLYNAYAYDRNGKYSPGYGSNFNATWRSVADDYPDEFMQSQKDYWETHAYADLLKNIKSAVPSFDLDDYSVALRNVFWSRSVHHGAGVIRGASSSDGRSGATGVILRAFDSLGGFKNQGEAQLIQAIYAECSKLETQYKDMQNLTASKYGIKDRSMAYFNANSGGVQTAVYSRLHVNEPSDALVMRYSNTSSPVAEGKYRLVNSADQTKAVFVDGKGAQAVESSKGTVLSLTWYQSGKYTLTASDGTRLTDTEGTVTLAAPAASQSQFWTVEQGMLKNCGSGKYLFIDPATSGAYTVSQDTAVMTKWQLSYVSGADGWTTAGLFYPGCADSDGLGTPIYHNLTQGNASFPLRGIISHPSGVTSVVVSVSGGSGFTASASQSGSTWFDLWKLDEAAKFSKLTQGQYTLTIKATNGKGETVTLVSSPLTVGAPDTSEPSGGGNDTYTVSFVNGTDVTKRTYKLGETYGALPAVSAEGFKGWFLSDGTEITANSIVAAENHTVVAQYGELRTVSFVSEGVTLSSGKLAEGSLITAPSTPVKAADSNYIYSFAGWIDGNNAYFVPGATFMGKTDIVYAAVFTKTANNSGGGGGGGGGGGGGGGGTAPTPSGSYLTGIAPRTSVETLIAGGYTVYSGGSQITSGIVGTGMTASNGAATVTIVVTGDVNGDGKITITDVVKLQSNVAGASSLSGAYAAAADINGDGRVTITDVVQAAQITVGQRTIN
;
A
#
# COMPACT_ATOMS: atom_id res chain seq x y z
N MET A 1 28.73 20.03 5.02
CA MET A 1 28.49 19.14 6.18
C MET A 1 27.43 18.13 5.76
N LYS A 2 27.79 16.84 5.68
CA LYS A 2 26.88 15.78 5.22
C LYS A 2 25.78 15.60 6.26
N ARG A 3 24.50 15.60 5.84
CA ARG A 3 23.36 15.19 6.68
C ARG A 3 23.73 13.84 7.31
N SER A 4 23.64 13.72 8.64
CA SER A 4 24.03 12.52 9.37
C SER A 4 23.29 11.32 8.82
N THR A 5 24.04 10.39 8.25
CA THR A 5 23.57 9.20 7.55
C THR A 5 23.19 8.15 8.60
N ALA A 6 22.01 8.27 9.17
CA ALA A 6 21.44 7.25 10.02
C ALA A 6 19.93 7.23 9.80
N MET A 7 19.46 6.48 8.80
CA MET A 7 18.11 5.91 8.75
C MET A 7 18.00 5.02 7.50
N VAL A 8 18.21 3.72 7.68
CA VAL A 8 18.11 2.72 6.61
C VAL A 8 16.66 2.28 6.34
N LEU A 9 15.68 2.76 7.13
CA LEU A 9 14.28 2.33 6.98
C LEU A 9 13.28 3.46 6.71
N ALA A 10 13.63 4.72 6.99
CA ALA A 10 12.65 5.81 6.94
C ALA A 10 12.29 6.22 5.51
N ALA A 11 13.19 6.14 4.52
CA ALA A 11 12.91 6.62 3.17
C ALA A 11 11.92 5.73 2.39
N ALA A 12 12.00 4.40 2.53
CA ALA A 12 11.13 3.46 1.83
C ALA A 12 9.74 3.32 2.48
N VAL A 13 9.67 3.33 3.82
CA VAL A 13 8.38 3.33 4.54
C VAL A 13 7.62 4.65 4.27
N VAL A 14 8.33 5.77 4.14
CA VAL A 14 7.75 7.10 3.84
C VAL A 14 6.98 7.19 2.52
N LEU A 15 7.28 6.32 1.54
CA LEU A 15 6.55 6.30 0.26
C LEU A 15 5.20 5.55 0.34
N SER A 16 4.99 4.71 1.37
CA SER A 16 3.68 4.09 1.68
C SER A 16 2.97 4.74 2.86
N LEU A 17 3.66 5.61 3.62
CA LEU A 17 3.02 6.46 4.58
C LEU A 17 1.97 7.29 3.85
N LEU A 18 0.90 7.57 4.58
CA LEU A 18 -0.12 8.55 4.23
C LEU A 18 -1.26 7.88 3.48
N ALA A 19 -2.18 7.28 4.24
CA ALA A 19 -3.57 7.18 3.88
C ALA A 19 -4.39 7.91 4.96
N THR A 20 -5.10 8.95 4.53
CA THR A 20 -6.36 9.48 5.08
C THR A 20 -6.48 9.76 6.60
N ALA A 21 -6.04 10.94 7.05
CA ALA A 21 -6.39 11.47 8.39
C ALA A 21 -7.93 11.59 8.64
N LEU A 22 -8.76 11.54 7.59
CA LEU A 22 -10.22 11.71 7.67
C LEU A 22 -11.02 10.41 7.93
N LEU A 23 -10.44 9.23 7.66
CA LEU A 23 -11.13 7.92 7.79
C LEU A 23 -10.67 7.09 9.02
N ALA A 24 -9.46 7.34 9.56
CA ALA A 24 -8.97 6.61 10.74
C ALA A 24 -9.84 6.83 11.97
N ALA A 25 -10.28 8.07 12.16
CA ALA A 25 -10.94 8.48 13.37
C ALA A 25 -12.43 8.11 13.42
N SER A 26 -12.99 7.51 12.36
CA SER A 26 -14.32 6.87 12.38
C SER A 26 -14.28 5.34 12.53
N LYS A 27 -13.10 4.73 12.69
CA LYS A 27 -12.99 3.26 12.84
C LYS A 27 -13.54 2.80 14.19
N ASN A 28 -14.25 1.67 14.14
CA ASN A 28 -14.59 0.93 15.35
C ASN A 28 -13.36 0.17 15.82
N TRP A 29 -12.79 0.60 16.94
CA TRP A 29 -11.61 -0.03 17.53
C TRP A 29 -11.94 -1.19 18.47
N GLN A 30 -13.21 -1.59 18.61
CA GLN A 30 -13.58 -2.76 19.41
C GLN A 30 -12.95 -4.05 18.83
N ASN A 31 -12.35 -4.86 19.69
CA ASN A 31 -11.69 -6.12 19.34
C ASN A 31 -10.52 -5.94 18.35
N ALA A 32 -9.83 -4.79 18.40
CA ALA A 32 -8.66 -4.54 17.56
C ALA A 32 -7.56 -5.59 17.80
N GLY A 33 -6.96 -6.07 16.71
CA GLY A 33 -5.80 -6.95 16.69
C GLY A 33 -4.47 -6.19 16.78
N LEU A 34 -3.37 -6.93 16.81
CA LEU A 34 -2.02 -6.36 16.76
C LEU A 34 -1.72 -5.80 15.37
N GLY A 35 -1.25 -4.55 15.31
CA GLY A 35 -0.90 -3.86 14.06
C GLY A 35 -2.05 -3.07 13.43
N ASP A 36 -3.30 -3.26 13.86
CA ASP A 36 -4.48 -2.58 13.31
C ASP A 36 -4.41 -1.05 13.39
N LEU A 37 -3.77 -0.51 14.44
CA LEU A 37 -3.63 0.94 14.61
C LEU A 37 -2.83 1.57 13.48
N SER A 38 -1.71 0.94 13.12
CA SER A 38 -0.70 1.51 12.25
C SER A 38 -0.76 0.99 10.82
N GLN A 39 -1.33 -0.20 10.60
CA GLN A 39 -1.58 -0.79 9.28
C GLN A 39 -2.23 0.25 8.35
N TYR A 40 -3.20 0.99 8.88
CA TYR A 40 -3.85 2.04 8.13
C TYR A 40 -2.90 3.12 7.60
N TYR A 41 -1.97 3.55 8.45
CA TYR A 41 -0.98 4.57 8.11
C TYR A 41 0.22 4.03 7.32
N GLU A 42 0.38 2.69 7.25
CA GLU A 42 1.54 1.99 6.69
C GLU A 42 1.25 1.36 5.32
N THR A 43 0.04 0.82 5.15
CA THR A 43 -0.38 0.07 3.96
C THR A 43 -1.69 0.59 3.33
N GLY A 44 -2.39 1.51 4.00
CA GLY A 44 -3.74 1.92 3.61
C GLY A 44 -4.76 0.77 3.67
N ASN A 45 -5.92 0.96 3.03
CA ASN A 45 -6.96 -0.07 2.87
C ASN A 45 -6.67 -1.07 1.73
N SER A 46 -5.57 -0.88 0.98
CA SER A 46 -5.20 -1.67 -0.21
C SER A 46 -3.76 -2.16 -0.07
N ALA A 47 -3.47 -2.93 0.99
CA ALA A 47 -2.16 -3.50 1.21
C ALA A 47 -1.82 -4.49 0.09
N ASP A 48 -0.73 -4.25 -0.64
CA ASP A 48 -0.25 -5.13 -1.71
C ASP A 48 1.00 -5.89 -1.24
N PRO A 49 0.89 -7.19 -0.91
CA PRO A 49 2.02 -7.98 -0.43
C PRO A 49 3.09 -8.22 -1.50
N GLY A 50 2.75 -8.02 -2.78
CA GLY A 50 3.66 -8.14 -3.91
C GLY A 50 4.35 -6.83 -4.29
N TYR A 51 4.08 -5.72 -3.58
CA TYR A 51 4.60 -4.41 -3.95
C TYR A 51 6.13 -4.40 -3.97
N VAL A 52 6.70 -3.82 -5.03
CA VAL A 52 8.15 -3.66 -5.19
C VAL A 52 8.42 -2.22 -5.60
N SER A 53 9.28 -1.53 -4.84
CA SER A 53 9.70 -0.17 -5.15
C SER A 53 11.21 -0.07 -5.20
N THR A 54 11.73 0.58 -6.25
CA THR A 54 13.15 0.91 -6.37
C THR A 54 13.29 2.40 -6.62
N VAL A 55 13.84 3.11 -5.64
CA VAL A 55 14.09 4.56 -5.72
C VAL A 55 15.57 4.77 -5.97
N ARG A 56 15.94 5.47 -7.04
CA ARG A 56 17.34 5.69 -7.39
C ARG A 56 17.99 6.60 -6.34
N GLY A 57 19.05 6.10 -5.71
CA GLY A 57 19.80 6.86 -4.69
C GLY A 57 19.24 6.72 -3.27
N ASP A 58 18.15 5.96 -3.07
CA ASP A 58 17.74 5.53 -1.74
C ASP A 58 18.76 4.54 -1.18
N SER A 59 19.20 4.81 0.04
CA SER A 59 20.07 3.94 0.81
C SER A 59 19.47 2.56 1.11
N GLY A 60 18.14 2.40 1.06
CA GLY A 60 17.43 1.14 1.29
C GLY A 60 17.52 0.14 0.13
N GLY A 61 17.89 0.58 -1.08
CA GLY A 61 17.84 -0.25 -2.29
C GLY A 61 16.40 -0.49 -2.75
N THR A 62 16.12 -1.67 -3.32
CA THR A 62 14.76 -2.11 -3.61
C THR A 62 14.04 -2.53 -2.33
N SER A 63 12.77 -2.15 -2.19
CA SER A 63 11.92 -2.44 -1.03
C SER A 63 10.72 -3.31 -1.44
N TYR A 64 10.33 -4.24 -0.57
CA TYR A 64 9.38 -5.31 -0.89
C TYR A 64 8.23 -5.44 0.12
N GLY A 65 7.03 -5.70 -0.39
CA GLY A 65 5.86 -6.08 0.39
C GLY A 65 5.25 -4.97 1.25
N ILE A 66 4.33 -5.36 2.13
CA ILE A 66 3.48 -4.44 2.90
C ILE A 66 4.27 -3.61 3.92
N TYR A 67 5.42 -4.10 4.37
CA TYR A 67 6.31 -3.39 5.30
C TYR A 67 7.55 -2.80 4.63
N MET A 68 7.62 -2.82 3.28
CA MET A 68 8.74 -2.28 2.52
C MET A 68 10.10 -2.81 2.99
N PHE A 69 10.25 -4.14 3.05
CA PHE A 69 11.50 -4.80 3.41
C PHE A 69 12.65 -4.33 2.51
N ALA A 70 13.58 -3.56 3.08
CA ALA A 70 14.67 -2.95 2.33
C ALA A 70 15.79 -3.95 2.02
N SER A 71 16.12 -4.14 0.73
CA SER A 71 17.16 -5.06 0.27
C SER A 71 18.55 -4.76 0.82
N ASN A 72 18.94 -3.49 0.94
CA ASN A 72 20.24 -3.11 1.51
C ASN A 72 20.30 -3.34 3.03
N ALA A 73 19.15 -3.44 3.70
CA ALA A 73 19.06 -3.87 5.10
C ALA A 73 19.15 -5.40 5.25
N GLY A 74 19.05 -6.16 4.15
CA GLY A 74 19.01 -7.62 4.16
C GLY A 74 17.67 -8.22 4.60
N THR A 75 16.67 -7.39 4.90
CA THR A 75 15.37 -7.84 5.43
C THR A 75 14.64 -8.83 4.53
N PRO A 76 14.58 -8.67 3.19
CA PRO A 76 13.90 -9.64 2.33
C PRO A 76 14.53 -11.04 2.40
N LEU A 77 15.85 -11.15 2.38
CA LEU A 77 16.52 -12.44 2.52
C LEU A 77 16.29 -13.06 3.90
N SER A 78 16.34 -12.26 4.97
CA SER A 78 16.04 -12.73 6.33
C SER A 78 14.60 -13.27 6.43
N PHE A 79 13.64 -12.59 5.82
CA PHE A 79 12.26 -13.06 5.70
C PHE A 79 12.16 -14.38 4.91
N VAL A 80 12.82 -14.47 3.76
CA VAL A 80 12.87 -15.69 2.95
C VAL A 80 13.48 -16.87 3.73
N GLN A 81 14.54 -16.63 4.49
CA GLN A 81 15.18 -17.63 5.33
C GLN A 81 14.28 -18.08 6.48
N TRP A 82 13.53 -17.16 7.09
CA TRP A 82 12.54 -17.49 8.10
C TRP A 82 11.39 -18.35 7.55
N LEU A 83 10.90 -18.05 6.35
CA LEU A 83 9.94 -18.92 5.64
C LEU A 83 10.53 -20.34 5.46
N GLN A 84 11.83 -20.41 5.19
CA GLN A 84 12.62 -21.64 5.15
C GLN A 84 12.95 -22.25 6.54
N GLU A 85 12.26 -21.89 7.61
CA GLU A 85 12.32 -22.63 8.89
C GLU A 85 11.10 -23.54 9.07
N PHE A 86 9.99 -23.24 8.38
CA PHE A 86 8.75 -24.00 8.48
C PHE A 86 8.87 -25.42 7.90
N LYS A 87 8.00 -26.34 8.32
CA LYS A 87 8.02 -27.73 7.89
C LYS A 87 7.91 -27.86 6.36
N SER A 88 8.68 -28.77 5.76
CA SER A 88 8.56 -29.12 4.33
C SER A 88 7.13 -29.48 3.92
N GLY A 89 6.66 -28.90 2.81
CA GLY A 89 5.30 -29.04 2.29
C GLY A 89 4.25 -28.12 2.94
N SER A 90 4.66 -27.13 3.74
CA SER A 90 3.78 -26.03 4.15
C SER A 90 3.85 -24.89 3.14
N ILE A 91 2.76 -24.11 3.04
CA ILE A 91 2.71 -22.95 2.14
C ILE A 91 3.85 -21.95 2.45
N TYR A 92 4.17 -21.72 3.73
CA TYR A 92 5.27 -20.82 4.11
C TYR A 92 6.61 -21.33 3.63
N ARG A 93 6.88 -22.63 3.80
CA ARG A 93 8.09 -23.24 3.26
C ARG A 93 8.16 -23.10 1.74
N ASP A 94 7.08 -23.43 1.05
CA ASP A 94 7.05 -23.45 -0.42
C ASP A 94 7.29 -22.05 -1.01
N MET A 95 6.71 -21.01 -0.41
CA MET A 95 7.01 -19.61 -0.73
C MET A 95 8.49 -19.28 -0.47
N GLY A 96 9.02 -19.69 0.69
CA GLY A 96 10.42 -19.46 1.07
C GLY A 96 11.42 -20.11 0.09
N ASP A 97 11.19 -21.37 -0.28
CA ASP A 97 12.04 -22.09 -1.23
C ASP A 97 11.97 -21.46 -2.64
N THR A 98 10.77 -21.04 -3.06
CA THR A 98 10.55 -20.35 -4.35
C THR A 98 11.31 -19.02 -4.42
N LEU A 99 11.18 -18.19 -3.38
CA LEU A 99 11.87 -16.89 -3.31
C LEU A 99 13.38 -17.05 -3.14
N TYR A 100 13.83 -18.02 -2.35
CA TYR A 100 15.26 -18.30 -2.18
C TYR A 100 15.89 -18.74 -3.49
N ASN A 101 15.21 -19.60 -4.26
CA ASN A 101 15.69 -20.02 -5.58
C ASN A 101 15.84 -18.81 -6.52
N ALA A 102 14.84 -17.92 -6.54
CA ALA A 102 14.88 -16.71 -7.36
C ALA A 102 15.96 -15.70 -6.93
N TYR A 103 16.28 -15.66 -5.63
CA TYR A 103 17.39 -14.88 -5.08
C TYR A 103 18.73 -15.50 -5.46
N ALA A 104 18.89 -16.81 -5.29
CA ALA A 104 20.17 -17.50 -5.33
C ALA A 104 20.65 -17.89 -6.72
N TYR A 105 19.76 -18.11 -7.70
CA TYR A 105 20.12 -18.67 -9.01
C TYR A 105 19.62 -17.83 -10.20
N ASP A 106 20.40 -17.80 -11.28
CA ASP A 106 20.01 -17.21 -12.56
C ASP A 106 19.12 -18.12 -13.42
N ARG A 107 18.66 -17.64 -14.58
CA ARG A 107 17.78 -18.40 -15.50
C ARG A 107 18.42 -19.70 -16.05
N ASN A 108 19.73 -19.86 -15.91
CA ASN A 108 20.47 -21.06 -16.33
C ASN A 108 20.82 -21.97 -15.15
N GLY A 109 20.29 -21.68 -13.94
CA GLY A 109 20.55 -22.46 -12.72
C GLY A 109 21.92 -22.20 -12.09
N LYS A 110 22.63 -21.14 -12.49
CA LYS A 110 23.93 -20.79 -11.90
C LYS A 110 23.74 -19.94 -10.65
N TYR A 111 24.48 -20.28 -9.59
CA TYR A 111 24.47 -19.51 -8.34
C TYR A 111 24.96 -18.06 -8.59
N SER A 112 24.07 -17.10 -8.35
CA SER A 112 24.26 -15.67 -8.57
C SER A 112 23.33 -14.86 -7.65
N PRO A 113 23.61 -14.81 -6.33
CA PRO A 113 22.72 -14.21 -5.34
C PRO A 113 22.45 -12.72 -5.58
N GLY A 114 21.18 -12.30 -5.58
CA GLY A 114 20.82 -10.88 -5.66
C GLY A 114 19.33 -10.58 -5.87
N TYR A 115 18.97 -9.32 -5.64
CA TYR A 115 17.61 -8.79 -5.73
C TYR A 115 17.31 -8.23 -7.13
N GLY A 116 17.50 -9.05 -8.16
CA GLY A 116 17.35 -8.67 -9.57
C GLY A 116 15.91 -8.77 -10.08
N SER A 117 15.73 -8.53 -11.38
CA SER A 117 14.42 -8.65 -12.04
C SER A 117 13.75 -10.01 -11.87
N ASN A 118 14.55 -11.08 -11.75
CA ASN A 118 14.06 -12.41 -11.43
C ASN A 118 13.38 -12.46 -10.06
N PHE A 119 14.09 -12.01 -9.01
CA PHE A 119 13.54 -11.96 -7.66
C PHE A 119 12.30 -11.06 -7.57
N ASN A 120 12.32 -9.89 -8.24
CA ASN A 120 11.17 -8.97 -8.26
C ASN A 120 9.92 -9.60 -8.90
N ALA A 121 10.11 -10.30 -10.03
CA ALA A 121 9.01 -10.99 -10.71
C ALA A 121 8.48 -12.17 -9.87
N THR A 122 9.37 -12.94 -9.23
CA THR A 122 8.96 -14.04 -8.36
C THR A 122 8.26 -13.54 -7.10
N TRP A 123 8.71 -12.44 -6.49
CA TRP A 123 8.03 -11.80 -5.36
C TRP A 123 6.59 -11.42 -5.72
N ARG A 124 6.39 -10.81 -6.90
CA ARG A 124 5.06 -10.51 -7.43
C ARG A 124 4.25 -11.78 -7.67
N SER A 125 4.83 -12.78 -8.34
CA SER A 125 4.13 -14.05 -8.61
C SER A 125 3.63 -14.73 -7.33
N VAL A 126 4.47 -14.80 -6.29
CA VAL A 126 4.07 -15.38 -4.99
C VAL A 126 2.90 -14.60 -4.37
N ALA A 127 2.90 -13.27 -4.49
CA ALA A 127 1.79 -12.43 -4.02
C ALA A 127 0.51 -12.61 -4.84
N ASP A 128 0.62 -12.87 -6.15
CA ASP A 128 -0.53 -13.10 -7.01
C ASP A 128 -1.11 -14.51 -6.81
N ASP A 129 -0.25 -15.50 -6.56
CA ASP A 129 -0.63 -16.91 -6.30
C ASP A 129 -1.19 -17.12 -4.89
N TYR A 130 -0.64 -16.39 -3.89
CA TYR A 130 -0.96 -16.54 -2.46
C TYR A 130 -1.14 -15.17 -1.76
N PRO A 131 -2.10 -14.32 -2.17
CA PRO A 131 -2.21 -12.95 -1.68
C PRO A 131 -2.40 -12.86 -0.15
N ASP A 132 -3.30 -13.66 0.42
CA ASP A 132 -3.62 -13.59 1.84
C ASP A 132 -2.51 -14.23 2.69
N GLU A 133 -2.02 -15.41 2.31
CA GLU A 133 -0.97 -16.12 3.04
C GLU A 133 0.36 -15.36 2.97
N PHE A 134 0.69 -14.78 1.83
CA PHE A 134 1.92 -14.01 1.70
C PHE A 134 1.85 -12.71 2.51
N MET A 135 0.71 -12.01 2.50
CA MET A 135 0.48 -10.87 3.38
C MET A 135 0.61 -11.25 4.85
N GLN A 136 -0.06 -12.32 5.27
CA GLN A 136 0.00 -12.80 6.66
C GLN A 136 1.43 -13.19 7.06
N SER A 137 2.17 -13.87 6.18
CA SER A 137 3.54 -14.27 6.47
C SER A 137 4.48 -13.08 6.69
N GLN A 138 4.26 -11.96 5.99
CA GLN A 138 5.02 -10.73 6.21
C GLN A 138 4.69 -10.10 7.58
N LYS A 139 3.44 -10.20 8.05
CA LYS A 139 3.02 -9.78 9.40
C LYS A 139 3.64 -10.66 10.47
N ASP A 140 3.52 -11.98 10.32
CA ASP A 140 4.06 -12.97 11.25
C ASP A 140 5.58 -12.85 11.37
N TYR A 141 6.28 -12.63 10.25
CA TYR A 141 7.71 -12.36 10.26
C TYR A 141 8.04 -11.10 11.07
N TRP A 142 7.31 -10.01 10.85
CA TRP A 142 7.55 -8.76 11.58
C TRP A 142 7.29 -8.92 13.09
N GLU A 143 6.22 -9.63 13.44
CA GLU A 143 5.86 -9.94 14.83
C GLU A 143 6.97 -10.73 15.53
N THR A 144 7.48 -11.78 14.88
CA THR A 144 8.47 -12.70 15.44
C THR A 144 9.90 -12.16 15.42
N HIS A 145 10.18 -11.09 14.67
CA HIS A 145 11.50 -10.48 14.57
C HIS A 145 11.52 -9.06 15.15
N ALA A 146 11.18 -8.05 14.34
CA ALA A 146 11.37 -6.65 14.72
C ALA A 146 10.56 -6.26 15.96
N TYR A 147 9.32 -6.74 16.07
CA TYR A 147 8.49 -6.48 17.24
C TYR A 147 8.97 -7.28 18.47
N ALA A 148 9.26 -8.57 18.31
CA ALA A 148 9.81 -9.40 19.39
C ALA A 148 11.15 -8.87 19.95
N ASP A 149 12.06 -8.42 19.08
CA ASP A 149 13.33 -7.81 19.46
C ASP A 149 13.12 -6.50 20.23
N LEU A 150 12.16 -5.68 19.81
CA LEU A 150 11.76 -4.49 20.55
C LEU A 150 11.29 -4.87 21.97
N LEU A 151 10.39 -5.84 22.10
CA LEU A 151 9.88 -6.27 23.41
C LEU A 151 11.01 -6.80 24.31
N LYS A 152 11.91 -7.62 23.75
CA LYS A 152 13.09 -8.14 24.45
C LYS A 152 14.01 -7.01 24.91
N ASN A 153 14.24 -6.02 24.06
CA ASN A 153 15.08 -4.87 24.38
C ASN A 153 14.48 -4.03 25.53
N ILE A 154 13.17 -3.72 25.46
CA ILE A 154 12.48 -2.98 26.52
C ILE A 154 12.48 -3.76 27.82
N LYS A 155 12.20 -5.08 27.79
CA LYS A 155 12.23 -5.92 28.99
C LYS A 155 13.63 -6.00 29.61
N SER A 156 14.67 -6.03 28.79
CA SER A 156 16.05 -6.00 29.27
C SER A 156 16.44 -4.66 29.88
N ALA A 157 16.00 -3.55 29.30
CA ALA A 157 16.32 -2.21 29.77
C ALA A 157 15.50 -1.81 31.01
N VAL A 158 14.25 -2.28 31.09
CA VAL A 158 13.30 -1.96 32.16
C VAL A 158 12.61 -3.26 32.62
N PRO A 159 13.28 -4.08 33.46
CA PRO A 159 12.74 -5.37 33.89
C PRO A 159 11.39 -5.31 34.60
N SER A 160 11.09 -4.17 35.24
CA SER A 160 9.83 -3.93 35.93
C SER A 160 8.66 -3.57 35.00
N PHE A 161 8.93 -3.25 33.72
CA PHE A 161 7.88 -3.03 32.73
C PHE A 161 7.30 -4.37 32.30
N ASP A 162 5.97 -4.45 32.30
CA ASP A 162 5.21 -5.58 31.79
C ASP A 162 4.13 -5.07 30.84
N LEU A 163 4.21 -5.47 29.58
CA LEU A 163 3.25 -5.05 28.57
C LEU A 163 1.88 -5.71 28.78
N ASP A 164 1.82 -6.81 29.54
CA ASP A 164 0.57 -7.49 29.89
C ASP A 164 -0.28 -6.72 30.92
N ASP A 165 0.31 -5.73 31.60
CA ASP A 165 -0.44 -4.77 32.42
C ASP A 165 -1.22 -3.73 31.57
N TYR A 166 -1.04 -3.70 30.25
CA TYR A 166 -1.59 -2.69 29.34
C TYR A 166 -2.48 -3.27 28.23
N SER A 167 -3.36 -2.43 27.67
CA SER A 167 -4.32 -2.87 26.66
C SER A 167 -3.67 -3.15 25.30
N VAL A 168 -4.47 -3.62 24.34
CA VAL A 168 -4.05 -3.80 22.94
C VAL A 168 -3.58 -2.49 22.29
N ALA A 169 -3.98 -1.33 22.82
CA ALA A 169 -3.55 -0.03 22.32
C ALA A 169 -2.05 0.19 22.50
N LEU A 170 -1.49 0.00 23.69
CA LEU A 170 -0.05 0.17 23.89
C LEU A 170 0.77 -0.84 23.08
N ARG A 171 0.28 -2.07 22.93
CA ARG A 171 0.89 -3.08 22.03
C ARG A 171 0.96 -2.57 20.59
N ASN A 172 -0.14 -2.00 20.11
CA ASN A 172 -0.21 -1.36 18.79
C ASN A 172 0.70 -0.14 18.65
N VAL A 173 0.86 0.67 19.70
CA VAL A 173 1.83 1.78 19.70
C VAL A 173 3.26 1.25 19.58
N PHE A 174 3.61 0.18 20.29
CA PHE A 174 4.93 -0.45 20.19
C PHE A 174 5.14 -1.06 18.79
N TRP A 175 4.12 -1.74 18.26
CA TRP A 175 4.11 -2.29 16.90
C TRP A 175 4.39 -1.19 15.87
N SER A 176 3.59 -0.13 15.91
CA SER A 176 3.72 1.05 15.05
C SER A 176 5.12 1.64 15.08
N ARG A 177 5.71 1.80 16.28
CA ARG A 177 7.09 2.29 16.40
C ARG A 177 8.09 1.31 15.79
N SER A 178 7.89 0.00 15.98
CA SER A 178 8.76 -1.03 15.41
C SER A 178 8.75 -1.02 13.88
N VAL A 179 7.59 -0.83 13.25
CA VAL A 179 7.47 -0.72 11.79
C VAL A 179 8.16 0.57 11.32
N HIS A 180 7.87 1.69 11.97
CA HIS A 180 8.32 2.99 11.50
C HIS A 180 9.82 3.25 11.73
N HIS A 181 10.38 2.75 12.83
CA HIS A 181 11.76 3.03 13.24
C HIS A 181 12.67 1.79 13.23
N GLY A 182 12.14 0.59 12.94
CA GLY A 182 12.80 -0.67 13.23
C GLY A 182 12.91 -0.94 14.74
N ALA A 183 13.32 -2.15 15.14
CA ALA A 183 13.49 -2.51 16.55
C ALA A 183 14.52 -1.60 17.26
N GLY A 184 15.67 -1.38 16.60
CA GLY A 184 16.79 -0.61 17.14
C GLY A 184 17.55 -1.33 18.25
N VAL A 185 18.41 -0.60 18.96
CA VAL A 185 19.28 -1.15 20.02
C VAL A 185 19.26 -0.29 21.28
N ILE A 186 19.58 -0.91 22.42
CA ILE A 186 19.70 -0.23 23.73
C ILE A 186 21.02 0.55 23.84
N ARG A 187 22.09 0.13 23.13
CA ARG A 187 23.43 0.74 23.15
C ARG A 187 24.18 0.51 21.83
N GLY A 188 25.14 1.37 21.52
CA GLY A 188 26.05 1.21 20.36
C GLY A 188 25.62 1.96 19.10
N ALA A 189 24.50 2.68 19.12
CA ALA A 189 24.12 3.59 18.05
C ALA A 189 24.92 4.91 18.09
N SER A 190 24.87 5.67 16.99
CA SER A 190 25.53 6.98 16.88
C SER A 190 24.80 8.13 17.56
N SER A 191 23.64 7.89 18.18
CA SER A 191 22.93 8.90 18.97
C SER A 191 23.70 9.23 20.26
N SER A 192 23.42 10.38 20.86
CA SER A 192 24.10 10.85 22.07
C SER A 192 23.93 9.90 23.27
N ASP A 193 22.83 9.17 23.33
CA ASP A 193 22.52 8.16 24.37
C ASP A 193 22.86 6.72 23.94
N GLY A 194 23.39 6.53 22.74
CA GLY A 194 23.71 5.22 22.16
C GLY A 194 22.51 4.35 21.78
N ARG A 195 21.27 4.87 21.86
CA ARG A 195 20.02 4.14 21.56
C ARG A 195 19.43 4.49 20.20
N SER A 196 18.95 3.50 19.45
CA SER A 196 18.30 3.71 18.15
C SER A 196 16.94 3.01 18.02
N GLY A 197 16.26 3.28 16.90
CA GLY A 197 14.99 2.66 16.53
C GLY A 197 13.86 2.89 17.55
N ALA A 198 12.86 2.02 17.50
CA ALA A 198 11.73 2.02 18.42
C ALA A 198 12.16 1.85 19.88
N THR A 199 13.20 1.05 20.13
CA THR A 199 13.80 0.87 21.46
C THR A 199 14.22 2.23 22.04
N GLY A 200 14.96 3.03 21.26
CA GLY A 200 15.41 4.36 21.69
C GLY A 200 14.26 5.34 21.90
N VAL A 201 13.25 5.34 21.01
CA VAL A 201 12.05 6.17 21.16
C VAL A 201 11.32 5.88 22.47
N ILE A 202 11.03 4.61 22.76
CA ILE A 202 10.26 4.23 23.95
C ILE A 202 11.05 4.49 25.23
N LEU A 203 12.35 4.18 25.26
CA LEU A 203 13.18 4.46 26.44
C LEU A 203 13.34 5.96 26.70
N ARG A 204 13.46 6.80 25.66
CA ARG A 204 13.48 8.26 25.83
C ARG A 204 12.13 8.81 26.31
N ALA A 205 11.03 8.23 25.86
CA ALA A 205 9.71 8.53 26.40
C ALA A 205 9.56 8.13 27.87
N PHE A 206 10.16 7.03 28.32
CA PHE A 206 10.20 6.69 29.74
C PHE A 206 11.09 7.67 30.53
N ASP A 207 12.24 8.04 29.98
CA ASP A 207 13.16 8.99 30.61
C ASP A 207 12.53 10.39 30.76
N SER A 208 11.73 10.85 29.78
CA SER A 208 11.00 12.12 29.88
C SER A 208 9.94 12.13 30.98
N LEU A 209 9.47 10.95 31.39
CA LEU A 209 8.59 10.74 32.54
C LEU A 209 9.37 10.51 33.85
N GLY A 210 10.70 10.68 33.84
CA GLY A 210 11.58 10.42 34.98
C GLY A 210 11.82 8.94 35.24
N GLY A 211 11.83 8.11 34.19
CA GLY A 211 11.94 6.66 34.22
C GLY A 211 10.59 5.95 34.34
N PHE A 212 10.56 4.64 34.06
CA PHE A 212 9.34 3.84 34.23
C PHE A 212 8.98 3.67 35.71
N LYS A 213 7.76 4.07 36.05
CA LYS A 213 7.22 4.14 37.41
C LYS A 213 5.75 3.73 37.42
N ASN A 214 5.39 2.67 36.69
CA ASN A 214 4.00 2.22 36.51
C ASN A 214 3.10 3.37 36.06
N GLN A 215 3.46 4.10 35.01
CA GLN A 215 2.60 5.16 34.47
C GLN A 215 1.34 4.56 33.83
N GLY A 216 0.25 5.32 33.86
CA GLY A 216 -0.98 4.93 33.18
C GLY A 216 -0.77 4.87 31.66
N GLU A 217 -1.52 4.00 30.98
CA GLU A 217 -1.35 3.78 29.54
C GLU A 217 -1.47 5.06 28.70
N ALA A 218 -2.45 5.92 29.02
CA ALA A 218 -2.63 7.19 28.32
C ALA A 218 -1.40 8.12 28.45
N GLN A 219 -0.69 8.06 29.58
CA GLN A 219 0.54 8.83 29.80
C GLN A 219 1.70 8.25 28.99
N LEU A 220 1.81 6.92 28.92
CA LEU A 220 2.83 6.25 28.09
C LEU A 220 2.60 6.52 26.60
N ILE A 221 1.37 6.40 26.11
CA ILE A 221 1.00 6.71 24.72
C ILE A 221 1.41 8.15 24.39
N GLN A 222 1.01 9.13 25.20
CA GLN A 222 1.34 10.54 24.97
C GLN A 222 2.86 10.79 24.98
N ALA A 223 3.61 10.21 25.91
CA ALA A 223 5.06 10.40 25.99
C ALA A 223 5.79 9.78 24.78
N ILE A 224 5.37 8.59 24.32
CA ILE A 224 5.95 7.95 23.14
C ILE A 224 5.69 8.79 21.89
N TYR A 225 4.47 9.31 21.73
CA TYR A 225 4.14 10.15 20.59
C TYR A 225 4.83 11.51 20.63
N ALA A 226 4.91 12.15 21.80
CA ALA A 226 5.67 13.39 21.97
C ALA A 226 7.16 13.22 21.59
N GLU A 227 7.76 12.09 21.95
CA GLU A 227 9.14 11.78 21.55
C GLU A 227 9.24 11.57 20.03
N CYS A 228 8.42 10.69 19.43
CA CYS A 228 8.56 10.37 18.01
C CYS A 228 8.08 11.49 17.05
N SER A 229 7.28 12.44 17.54
CA SER A 229 6.85 13.63 16.80
C SER A 229 7.72 14.86 17.06
N LYS A 230 8.78 14.75 17.86
CA LYS A 230 9.55 15.92 18.32
C LYS A 230 10.14 16.73 17.18
N LEU A 231 10.17 18.04 17.36
CA LEU A 231 10.67 18.99 16.39
C LEU A 231 12.04 19.51 16.80
N GLU A 232 12.77 19.96 15.79
CA GLU A 232 14.02 20.67 15.94
C GLU A 232 14.07 21.93 15.08
N THR A 233 15.12 22.71 15.27
CA THR A 233 15.28 24.03 14.65
C THR A 233 16.51 24.14 13.77
N GLN A 234 17.31 23.08 13.69
CA GLN A 234 18.53 23.07 12.87
C GLN A 234 18.20 23.22 11.38
N TYR A 235 17.07 22.65 10.95
CA TYR A 235 16.59 22.70 9.57
C TYR A 235 15.20 23.32 9.51
N LYS A 236 14.88 23.94 8.37
CA LYS A 236 13.64 24.68 8.11
C LYS A 236 12.85 24.05 6.97
N ASP A 237 12.62 22.75 7.07
CA ASP A 237 12.11 21.97 5.94
C ASP A 237 10.60 22.18 5.75
N MET A 238 9.82 22.25 6.83
CA MET A 238 8.36 22.37 6.76
C MET A 238 7.92 23.80 6.45
N GLN A 239 7.35 24.00 5.25
CA GLN A 239 7.03 25.33 4.70
C GLN A 239 5.58 25.49 4.19
N ASN A 240 4.78 24.42 4.15
CA ASN A 240 3.42 24.43 3.60
C ASN A 240 2.37 25.03 4.57
N LEU A 241 1.14 25.22 4.07
CA LEU A 241 0.04 25.81 4.86
C LEU A 241 -0.40 24.94 6.05
N THR A 242 -0.29 23.62 5.97
CA THR A 242 -0.57 22.71 7.10
C THR A 242 0.45 22.91 8.22
N ALA A 243 1.74 23.07 7.88
CA ALA A 243 2.79 23.39 8.85
C ALA A 243 2.57 24.76 9.50
N SER A 244 2.14 25.76 8.72
CA SER A 244 1.74 27.07 9.26
C SER A 244 0.59 26.94 10.26
N LYS A 245 -0.49 26.24 9.88
CA LYS A 245 -1.67 25.98 10.72
C LYS A 245 -1.31 25.39 12.09
N TYR A 246 -0.44 24.38 12.11
CA TYR A 246 0.02 23.75 13.36
C TYR A 246 1.11 24.54 14.09
N GLY A 247 1.59 25.67 13.57
CA GLY A 247 2.64 26.45 14.22
C GLY A 247 4.04 25.84 14.10
N ILE A 248 4.25 24.93 13.16
CA ILE A 248 5.49 24.15 12.95
C ILE A 248 6.25 24.56 11.69
N LYS A 249 5.83 25.64 11.03
CA LYS A 249 6.58 26.24 9.91
C LYS A 249 8.00 26.61 10.36
N ASP A 250 8.97 26.48 9.46
CA ASP A 250 10.40 26.70 9.73
C ASP A 250 11.01 25.75 10.77
N ARG A 251 10.39 24.58 10.97
CA ARG A 251 10.93 23.48 11.78
C ARG A 251 11.23 22.25 10.92
N SER A 252 11.87 21.28 11.55
CA SER A 252 12.09 19.95 11.00
C SER A 252 11.76 18.90 12.06
N MET A 253 11.29 17.71 11.65
CA MET A 253 11.11 16.60 12.58
C MET A 253 12.46 15.95 12.88
N ALA A 254 12.78 15.77 14.17
CA ALA A 254 14.11 15.28 14.56
C ALA A 254 14.46 13.89 14.01
N TYR A 255 13.45 13.05 13.78
CA TYR A 255 13.59 11.72 13.20
C TYR A 255 13.38 11.67 11.69
N PHE A 256 13.09 12.80 11.01
CA PHE A 256 12.75 12.80 9.58
C PHE A 256 13.37 13.99 8.82
N ASN A 257 14.39 14.63 9.39
CA ASN A 257 15.03 15.83 8.84
C ASN A 257 15.80 15.61 7.51
N ALA A 258 15.88 14.37 7.04
CA ALA A 258 16.39 14.04 5.72
C ALA A 258 15.31 14.07 4.62
N ASN A 259 14.03 13.99 5.00
CA ASN A 259 12.89 13.96 4.09
C ASN A 259 12.43 15.36 3.67
N SER A 260 11.59 15.46 2.63
CA SER A 260 11.01 16.74 2.21
C SER A 260 10.08 17.32 3.28
N GLY A 261 9.91 18.65 3.29
CA GLY A 261 9.04 19.33 4.25
C GLY A 261 7.58 18.88 4.20
N GLY A 262 7.09 18.54 3.00
CA GLY A 262 5.75 17.98 2.80
C GLY A 262 5.56 16.65 3.51
N VAL A 263 6.49 15.71 3.30
CA VAL A 263 6.55 14.44 4.03
C VAL A 263 6.60 14.67 5.54
N GLN A 264 7.51 15.51 6.02
CA GLN A 264 7.65 15.76 7.46
C GLN A 264 6.36 16.31 8.08
N THR A 265 5.67 17.23 7.40
CA THR A 265 4.39 17.78 7.89
C THR A 265 3.31 16.71 7.98
N ALA A 266 3.30 15.79 7.01
CA ALA A 266 2.33 14.72 6.95
C ALA A 266 2.60 13.64 8.02
N VAL A 267 3.87 13.30 8.25
CA VAL A 267 4.31 12.44 9.36
C VAL A 267 4.00 13.09 10.71
N TYR A 268 4.22 14.40 10.86
CA TYR A 268 3.83 15.14 12.06
C TYR A 268 2.34 15.02 12.31
N SER A 269 1.51 15.23 11.29
CA SER A 269 0.05 15.09 11.40
C SER A 269 -0.36 13.68 11.85
N ARG A 270 0.31 12.62 11.38
CA ARG A 270 0.10 11.25 11.87
C ARG A 270 0.51 11.13 13.35
N LEU A 271 1.77 11.42 13.67
CA LEU A 271 2.39 11.07 14.95
C LEU A 271 2.02 12.00 16.10
N HIS A 272 1.72 13.25 15.80
CA HIS A 272 1.41 14.25 16.81
C HIS A 272 -0.10 14.39 17.03
N VAL A 273 -0.92 14.15 15.99
CA VAL A 273 -2.35 14.44 16.04
C VAL A 273 -3.20 13.17 15.96
N ASN A 274 -3.04 12.39 14.89
CA ASN A 274 -4.02 11.35 14.57
C ASN A 274 -3.80 10.05 15.35
N GLU A 275 -2.66 9.40 15.14
CA GLU A 275 -2.35 8.10 15.74
C GLU A 275 -2.34 8.10 17.29
N PRO A 276 -1.82 9.12 18.01
CA PRO A 276 -1.96 9.19 19.48
C PRO A 276 -3.42 9.23 19.92
N SER A 277 -4.27 9.98 19.20
CA SER A 277 -5.69 10.08 19.51
C SER A 277 -6.42 8.77 19.25
N ASP A 278 -6.12 8.10 18.14
CA ASP A 278 -6.69 6.80 17.80
C ASP A 278 -6.25 5.72 18.79
N ALA A 279 -4.99 5.76 19.26
CA ALA A 279 -4.51 4.87 20.30
C ALA A 279 -5.28 5.06 21.62
N LEU A 280 -5.64 6.30 21.98
CA LEU A 280 -6.49 6.55 23.15
C LEU A 280 -7.90 6.00 22.94
N VAL A 281 -8.54 6.23 21.79
CA VAL A 281 -9.86 5.66 21.50
C VAL A 281 -9.81 4.14 21.53
N MET A 282 -8.79 3.52 20.93
CA MET A 282 -8.54 2.08 20.97
C MET A 282 -8.40 1.57 22.40
N ARG A 283 -7.66 2.28 23.25
CA ARG A 283 -7.53 1.94 24.68
C ARG A 283 -8.89 1.88 25.35
N TYR A 284 -9.65 2.98 25.29
CA TYR A 284 -10.94 3.09 25.99
C TYR A 284 -12.01 2.16 25.40
N SER A 285 -11.92 1.82 24.11
CA SER A 285 -12.80 0.85 23.46
C SER A 285 -12.53 -0.60 23.86
N ASN A 286 -11.32 -0.92 24.31
CA ASN A 286 -10.89 -2.27 24.68
C ASN A 286 -10.56 -2.41 26.18
N THR A 287 -10.96 -1.44 26.99
CA THR A 287 -10.79 -1.48 28.44
C THR A 287 -12.14 -1.71 29.12
N SER A 288 -12.25 -2.78 29.89
CA SER A 288 -13.41 -3.06 30.75
C SER A 288 -12.94 -3.23 32.19
N SER A 289 -13.04 -2.17 32.98
CA SER A 289 -12.64 -2.17 34.38
C SER A 289 -13.87 -2.37 35.28
N PRO A 290 -13.82 -3.26 36.29
CA PRO A 290 -14.96 -3.47 37.21
C PRO A 290 -15.37 -2.19 37.96
N VAL A 291 -14.38 -1.38 38.29
CA VAL A 291 -14.54 -0.01 38.75
C VAL A 291 -14.06 0.91 37.64
N ALA A 292 -14.92 1.83 37.19
CA ALA A 292 -14.57 2.81 36.17
C ALA A 292 -13.39 3.67 36.60
N GLU A 293 -12.48 3.96 35.68
CA GLU A 293 -11.42 4.95 35.92
C GLU A 293 -12.00 6.34 36.19
N GLY A 294 -11.23 7.17 36.89
CA GLY A 294 -11.62 8.55 37.16
C GLY A 294 -11.28 8.98 38.58
N LYS A 295 -11.88 10.10 39.00
CA LYS A 295 -11.56 10.73 40.27
C LYS A 295 -12.60 10.40 41.32
N TYR A 296 -12.12 9.89 42.45
CA TYR A 296 -12.96 9.42 43.55
C TYR A 296 -12.46 9.93 44.90
N ARG A 297 -13.35 9.89 45.88
CA ARG A 297 -13.02 9.81 47.29
C ARG A 297 -13.35 8.41 47.79
N LEU A 298 -12.46 7.87 48.61
CA LEU A 298 -12.68 6.60 49.30
C LEU A 298 -13.54 6.87 50.53
N VAL A 299 -14.82 6.51 50.47
CA VAL A 299 -15.81 6.74 51.54
C VAL A 299 -16.04 5.44 52.31
N ASN A 300 -16.11 5.52 53.64
CA ASN A 300 -16.39 4.34 54.44
C ASN A 300 -17.84 3.87 54.20
N SER A 301 -18.04 2.61 53.81
CA SER A 301 -19.39 2.09 53.54
C SER A 301 -20.27 2.02 54.79
N ALA A 302 -19.67 1.87 55.98
CA ALA A 302 -20.39 1.83 57.25
C ALA A 302 -20.74 3.23 57.78
N ASP A 303 -19.96 4.26 57.39
CA ASP A 303 -20.21 5.66 57.74
C ASP A 303 -19.84 6.57 56.55
N GLN A 304 -20.84 6.87 55.72
CA GLN A 304 -20.65 7.66 54.50
C GLN A 304 -20.33 9.15 54.77
N THR A 305 -20.39 9.59 56.03
CA THR A 305 -19.95 10.94 56.42
C THR A 305 -18.43 11.03 56.51
N LYS A 306 -17.72 9.89 56.46
CA LYS A 306 -16.27 9.80 56.57
C LYS A 306 -15.59 9.32 55.28
N ALA A 307 -14.48 9.95 54.95
CA ALA A 307 -13.60 9.53 53.85
C ALA A 307 -12.15 9.44 54.29
N VAL A 308 -11.36 8.75 53.48
CA VAL A 308 -9.90 8.65 53.65
C VAL A 308 -9.26 9.99 53.30
N PHE A 309 -8.49 10.53 54.23
CA PHE A 309 -7.49 11.56 53.95
C PHE A 309 -6.11 10.96 54.16
N VAL A 310 -5.25 11.10 53.16
CA VAL A 310 -3.88 10.59 53.19
C VAL A 310 -2.94 11.74 52.85
N ASP A 311 -1.87 11.86 53.63
CA ASP A 311 -0.75 12.74 53.36
C ASP A 311 0.59 11.98 53.52
N GLY A 312 1.70 12.71 53.52
CA GLY A 312 3.04 12.13 53.69
C GLY A 312 3.33 11.61 55.11
N LYS A 313 2.44 11.81 56.08
CA LYS A 313 2.59 11.40 57.49
C LYS A 313 1.71 10.21 57.86
N GLY A 314 0.72 9.87 57.04
CA GLY A 314 -0.18 8.74 57.26
C GLY A 314 -1.57 8.99 56.68
N ALA A 315 -2.49 8.08 56.99
CA ALA A 315 -3.88 8.16 56.56
C ALA A 315 -4.83 8.18 57.77
N GLN A 316 -5.86 9.02 57.68
CA GLN A 316 -6.83 9.27 58.76
C GLN A 316 -8.25 9.49 58.22
N ALA A 317 -9.26 9.34 59.10
CA ALA A 317 -10.66 9.50 58.73
C ALA A 317 -11.10 10.96 58.91
N VAL A 318 -11.57 11.59 57.84
CA VAL A 318 -12.06 12.98 57.86
C VAL A 318 -13.48 13.05 57.35
N GLU A 319 -14.13 14.22 57.46
CA GLU A 319 -15.41 14.48 56.79
C GLU A 319 -15.30 14.18 55.30
N SER A 320 -16.34 13.56 54.71
CA SER A 320 -16.29 13.02 53.36
C SER A 320 -15.90 14.04 52.29
N SER A 321 -16.30 15.31 52.43
CA SER A 321 -15.92 16.41 51.54
C SER A 321 -14.43 16.79 51.59
N LYS A 322 -13.76 16.52 52.72
CA LYS A 322 -12.34 16.79 52.98
C LYS A 322 -11.42 15.60 52.63
N GLY A 323 -12.00 14.45 52.27
CA GLY A 323 -11.22 13.29 51.86
C GLY A 323 -10.33 13.56 50.65
N THR A 324 -9.19 12.88 50.59
CA THR A 324 -8.25 12.99 49.47
C THR A 324 -8.92 12.55 48.18
N VAL A 325 -8.85 13.39 47.15
CA VAL A 325 -9.28 13.03 45.80
C VAL A 325 -8.18 12.19 45.16
N LEU A 326 -8.55 10.98 44.73
CA LEU A 326 -7.64 10.03 44.10
C LEU A 326 -8.14 9.71 42.69
N SER A 327 -7.24 9.89 41.72
CA SER A 327 -7.40 9.39 40.36
C SER A 327 -7.10 7.90 40.33
N LEU A 328 -8.12 7.09 40.12
CA LEU A 328 -8.01 5.65 39.88
C LEU A 328 -7.67 5.42 38.41
N THR A 329 -6.54 4.76 38.17
CA THR A 329 -6.08 4.33 36.84
C THR A 329 -6.03 2.81 36.81
N TRP A 330 -6.67 2.21 35.81
CA TRP A 330 -6.78 0.76 35.62
C TRP A 330 -5.67 0.20 34.74
N TYR A 331 -5.28 -1.03 35.05
CA TYR A 331 -4.32 -1.85 34.32
C TYR A 331 -4.97 -3.18 33.96
N GLN A 332 -4.67 -3.70 32.77
CA GLN A 332 -5.33 -4.88 32.19
C GLN A 332 -5.16 -6.15 33.04
N SER A 333 -4.15 -6.17 33.90
CA SER A 333 -3.86 -7.24 34.86
C SER A 333 -4.77 -7.27 36.10
N GLY A 334 -5.80 -6.43 36.19
CA GLY A 334 -6.70 -6.43 37.33
C GLY A 334 -6.39 -5.39 38.41
N LYS A 335 -5.41 -4.52 38.17
CA LYS A 335 -4.80 -3.65 39.19
C LYS A 335 -5.16 -2.19 38.96
N TYR A 336 -5.06 -1.40 40.02
CA TYR A 336 -5.22 0.04 40.02
C TYR A 336 -4.04 0.74 40.68
N THR A 337 -3.67 1.90 40.14
CA THR A 337 -2.95 2.92 40.92
C THR A 337 -3.93 3.99 41.37
N LEU A 338 -3.77 4.52 42.58
CA LEU A 338 -4.57 5.61 43.12
C LEU A 338 -3.65 6.82 43.31
N THR A 339 -3.81 7.84 42.46
CA THR A 339 -2.89 8.99 42.38
C THR A 339 -3.57 10.26 42.89
N ALA A 340 -2.94 10.95 43.84
CA ALA A 340 -3.39 12.25 44.34
C ALA A 340 -3.08 13.38 43.33
N SER A 341 -3.64 14.57 43.56
CA SER A 341 -3.50 15.71 42.64
C SER A 341 -2.07 16.23 42.47
N ASP A 342 -1.19 15.97 43.43
CA ASP A 342 0.24 16.31 43.38
C ASP A 342 1.10 15.24 42.66
N GLY A 343 0.47 14.17 42.17
CA GLY A 343 1.13 13.06 41.48
C GLY A 343 1.64 11.94 42.40
N THR A 344 1.56 12.10 43.73
CA THR A 344 1.88 11.02 44.66
C THR A 344 0.82 9.93 44.64
N ARG A 345 1.18 8.72 45.09
CA ARG A 345 0.32 7.54 45.03
C ARG A 345 0.06 6.93 46.39
N LEU A 346 -1.15 6.44 46.57
CA LEU A 346 -1.53 5.64 47.72
C LEU A 346 -0.63 4.40 47.79
N THR A 347 0.14 4.28 48.85
CA THR A 347 1.20 3.29 48.98
C THR A 347 1.10 2.60 50.34
N ASP A 348 1.30 1.28 50.34
CA ASP A 348 1.61 0.56 51.57
C ASP A 348 3.11 0.66 51.88
N THR A 349 3.43 1.37 52.95
CA THR A 349 4.79 1.54 53.46
C THR A 349 4.93 0.70 54.73
N GLU A 350 5.22 -0.59 54.55
CA GLU A 350 5.48 -1.54 55.63
C GLU A 350 4.34 -1.63 56.67
N GLY A 351 3.07 -1.58 56.23
CA GLY A 351 1.90 -1.63 57.10
C GLY A 351 1.22 -0.28 57.32
N THR A 352 1.89 0.81 56.96
CA THR A 352 1.36 2.19 57.06
C THR A 352 0.94 2.70 55.69
N VAL A 353 -0.28 3.23 55.59
CA VAL A 353 -0.81 3.78 54.33
C VAL A 353 -0.44 5.25 54.22
N THR A 354 0.29 5.61 53.17
CA THR A 354 0.80 6.98 52.93
C THR A 354 0.63 7.39 51.46
N LEU A 355 0.91 8.65 51.16
CA LEU A 355 1.17 9.12 49.80
C LEU A 355 2.68 9.15 49.54
N ALA A 356 3.14 8.43 48.51
CA ALA A 356 4.54 8.36 48.12
C ALA A 356 4.76 8.75 46.66
N ALA A 357 5.98 9.17 46.31
CA ALA A 357 6.33 9.47 44.92
C ALA A 357 6.13 8.23 44.01
N PRO A 358 5.76 8.42 42.73
CA PRO A 358 5.60 7.29 41.81
C PRO A 358 6.86 6.42 41.70
N ALA A 359 6.68 5.11 41.79
CA ALA A 359 7.72 4.10 41.66
C ALA A 359 7.20 2.87 40.90
N ALA A 360 8.10 2.11 40.29
CA ALA A 360 7.77 0.80 39.72
C ALA A 360 7.67 -0.27 40.82
N SER A 361 6.73 -0.08 41.75
CA SER A 361 6.57 -0.93 42.95
C SER A 361 5.18 -1.54 43.04
N GLN A 362 5.12 -2.81 43.44
CA GLN A 362 3.85 -3.50 43.74
C GLN A 362 3.13 -2.89 44.95
N SER A 363 3.83 -2.18 45.85
CA SER A 363 3.20 -1.49 46.98
C SER A 363 2.33 -0.31 46.59
N GLN A 364 2.39 0.15 45.33
CA GLN A 364 1.54 1.22 44.79
C GLN A 364 0.36 0.69 43.97
N PHE A 365 0.31 -0.62 43.76
CA PHE A 365 -0.80 -1.28 43.07
C PHE A 365 -1.82 -1.82 44.07
N TRP A 366 -3.09 -1.69 43.70
CA TRP A 366 -4.23 -2.14 44.50
C TRP A 366 -5.22 -2.91 43.63
N THR A 367 -5.81 -3.98 44.16
CA THR A 367 -6.98 -4.64 43.56
C THR A 367 -8.24 -4.29 44.33
N VAL A 368 -9.39 -4.37 43.67
CA VAL A 368 -10.71 -4.19 44.30
C VAL A 368 -11.36 -5.57 44.42
N GLU A 369 -11.52 -6.07 45.63
CA GLU A 369 -12.10 -7.38 45.93
C GLU A 369 -13.32 -7.20 46.84
N GLN A 370 -14.52 -7.49 46.36
CA GLN A 370 -15.77 -7.39 47.14
C GLN A 370 -15.98 -6.02 47.83
N GLY A 371 -15.53 -4.93 47.19
CA GLY A 371 -15.59 -3.58 47.74
C GLY A 371 -14.47 -3.24 48.74
N MET A 372 -13.45 -4.10 48.89
CA MET A 372 -12.26 -3.85 49.70
C MET A 372 -11.07 -3.58 48.77
N LEU A 373 -10.16 -2.68 49.19
CA LEU A 373 -8.92 -2.40 48.48
C LEU A 373 -7.81 -3.26 49.06
N LYS A 374 -7.15 -4.06 48.22
CA LYS A 374 -6.04 -4.93 48.62
C LYS A 374 -4.74 -4.49 47.96
N ASN A 375 -3.70 -4.28 48.75
CA ASN A 375 -2.39 -3.92 48.25
C ASN A 375 -1.72 -5.12 47.56
N CYS A 376 -1.17 -4.92 46.37
CA CYS A 376 -0.51 -5.99 45.61
C CYS A 376 0.86 -6.36 46.16
N GLY A 377 1.55 -5.44 46.84
CA GLY A 377 2.87 -5.67 47.43
C GLY A 377 2.80 -6.50 48.70
N SER A 378 1.91 -6.15 49.65
CA SER A 378 1.78 -6.87 50.92
C SER A 378 0.71 -7.95 50.94
N GLY A 379 -0.20 -7.96 49.96
CA GLY A 379 -1.35 -8.86 49.94
C GLY A 379 -2.40 -8.55 51.01
N LYS A 380 -2.30 -7.39 51.68
CA LYS A 380 -3.16 -6.96 52.78
C LYS A 380 -4.22 -5.97 52.32
N TYR A 381 -5.33 -5.91 53.03
CA TYR A 381 -6.45 -5.01 52.73
C TYR A 381 -6.35 -3.71 53.51
N LEU A 382 -6.78 -2.61 52.87
CA LEU A 382 -6.92 -1.29 53.48
C LEU A 382 -7.96 -1.34 54.60
N PHE A 383 -7.53 -0.99 55.81
CA PHE A 383 -8.30 -1.11 57.04
C PHE A 383 -8.25 0.21 57.82
N ILE A 384 -9.39 0.64 58.36
CA ILE A 384 -9.44 1.68 59.38
C ILE A 384 -9.34 1.00 60.74
N ASP A 385 -8.32 1.31 61.53
CA ASP A 385 -8.23 0.79 62.89
C ASP A 385 -9.13 1.61 63.85
N PRO A 386 -10.23 1.02 64.37
CA PRO A 386 -11.11 1.71 65.30
C PRO A 386 -10.44 1.96 66.67
N ALA A 387 -9.36 1.26 67.00
CA ALA A 387 -8.65 1.40 68.28
C ALA A 387 -7.65 2.57 68.30
N THR A 388 -7.23 3.09 67.14
CA THR A 388 -6.21 4.17 67.02
C THR A 388 -6.79 5.53 66.65
N SER A 389 -8.06 5.79 66.98
CA SER A 389 -8.77 7.02 66.58
C SER A 389 -8.89 7.19 65.05
N GLY A 390 -8.96 6.09 64.31
CA GLY A 390 -9.22 6.11 62.86
C GLY A 390 -7.98 6.28 61.98
N ALA A 391 -6.80 5.85 62.45
CA ALA A 391 -5.63 5.72 61.59
C ALA A 391 -5.81 4.54 60.62
N TYR A 392 -5.30 4.68 59.41
CA TYR A 392 -5.43 3.68 58.35
C TYR A 392 -4.16 2.86 58.21
N THR A 393 -4.33 1.54 58.20
CA THR A 393 -3.25 0.55 58.07
C THR A 393 -3.65 -0.50 57.03
N VAL A 394 -2.83 -1.54 56.86
CA VAL A 394 -3.21 -2.73 56.10
C VAL A 394 -3.19 -4.00 56.97
N SER A 395 -4.17 -4.89 56.79
CA SER A 395 -4.28 -6.13 57.57
C SER A 395 -4.66 -7.35 56.69
N GLN A 396 -4.41 -8.57 57.18
CA GLN A 396 -4.85 -9.82 56.55
C GLN A 396 -6.17 -10.37 57.12
N ASP A 397 -6.63 -9.83 58.25
CA ASP A 397 -7.85 -10.29 58.92
C ASP A 397 -9.09 -9.76 58.20
N THR A 398 -9.68 -10.58 57.33
CA THR A 398 -10.86 -10.22 56.55
C THR A 398 -12.10 -9.95 57.40
N ALA A 399 -12.14 -10.38 58.67
CA ALA A 399 -13.28 -10.15 59.57
C ALA A 399 -13.39 -8.70 60.06
N VAL A 400 -12.29 -7.95 60.04
CA VAL A 400 -12.25 -6.53 60.48
C VAL A 400 -12.19 -5.56 59.30
N MET A 401 -12.21 -6.01 58.05
CA MET A 401 -11.95 -5.16 56.88
C MET A 401 -13.05 -4.15 56.57
N THR A 402 -12.61 -2.96 56.17
CA THR A 402 -13.50 -1.87 55.79
C THR A 402 -13.89 -2.01 54.32
N LYS A 403 -15.21 -2.04 54.06
CA LYS A 403 -15.73 -1.89 52.70
C LYS A 403 -15.71 -0.41 52.31
N TRP A 404 -15.23 -0.12 51.12
CA TRP A 404 -15.09 1.21 50.58
C TRP A 404 -16.16 1.47 49.52
N GLN A 405 -16.86 2.58 49.68
CA GLN A 405 -17.68 3.16 48.62
C GLN A 405 -16.82 4.16 47.85
N LEU A 406 -16.71 3.95 46.54
CA LEU A 406 -16.03 4.88 45.65
C LEU A 406 -17.01 6.00 45.28
N SER A 407 -16.85 7.16 45.93
CA SER A 407 -17.68 8.34 45.68
C SER A 407 -17.00 9.23 44.63
N TYR A 408 -17.58 9.32 43.44
CA TYR A 408 -17.03 10.17 42.38
C TYR A 408 -17.08 11.65 42.81
N VAL A 409 -16.14 12.43 42.29
CA VAL A 409 -16.06 13.87 42.56
C VAL A 409 -17.04 14.62 41.67
N SER A 410 -17.80 15.57 42.23
CA SER A 410 -18.68 16.49 41.47
C SER A 410 -17.90 17.68 40.91
N GLY A 411 -18.52 18.43 40.00
CA GLY A 411 -17.95 19.63 39.42
C GLY A 411 -16.87 19.33 38.38
N ALA A 412 -16.21 20.38 37.88
CA ALA A 412 -15.17 20.25 36.85
C ALA A 412 -14.00 19.36 37.31
N ASP A 413 -13.70 19.37 38.61
CA ASP A 413 -12.62 18.60 39.19
C ASP A 413 -12.84 17.08 39.09
N GLY A 414 -14.07 16.60 38.92
CA GLY A 414 -14.38 15.16 38.76
C GLY A 414 -14.10 14.59 37.37
N TRP A 415 -13.87 15.46 36.39
CA TRP A 415 -13.63 15.05 35.02
C TRP A 415 -12.16 14.75 34.75
N THR A 416 -11.93 13.85 33.80
CA THR A 416 -10.61 13.53 33.27
C THR A 416 -10.60 13.72 31.77
N THR A 417 -9.59 14.41 31.27
CA THR A 417 -9.34 14.60 29.85
C THR A 417 -8.00 13.98 29.48
N ALA A 418 -7.89 13.40 28.28
CA ALA A 418 -6.66 12.79 27.79
C ALA A 418 -6.46 13.11 26.30
N GLY A 419 -5.26 13.58 25.95
CA GLY A 419 -4.88 13.86 24.56
C GLY A 419 -5.78 14.89 23.85
N LEU A 420 -6.24 15.93 24.56
CA LEU A 420 -7.02 16.99 23.93
C LEU A 420 -6.18 17.69 22.86
N PHE A 421 -6.68 17.71 21.63
CA PHE A 421 -6.09 18.47 20.54
C PHE A 421 -7.18 19.27 19.85
N TYR A 422 -7.08 20.59 19.96
CA TYR A 422 -8.05 21.56 19.43
C TYR A 422 -7.32 22.87 19.11
N PRO A 423 -7.92 23.78 18.34
CA PRO A 423 -7.26 25.03 17.99
C PRO A 423 -6.91 25.88 19.22
N GLY A 424 -5.63 26.26 19.36
CA GLY A 424 -5.14 27.00 20.51
C GLY A 424 -5.00 26.19 21.81
N CYS A 425 -5.04 24.84 21.76
CA CYS A 425 -4.66 24.04 22.92
C CYS A 425 -3.18 24.27 23.30
N ALA A 426 -2.83 23.96 24.54
CA ALA A 426 -1.42 23.92 24.91
C ALA A 426 -0.74 22.78 24.13
N ASP A 427 0.36 23.12 23.45
CA ASP A 427 1.11 22.19 22.63
C ASP A 427 2.62 22.45 22.76
N SER A 428 3.46 21.47 22.42
CA SER A 428 4.91 21.58 22.52
C SER A 428 5.65 20.82 21.41
N ASP A 429 6.88 21.24 21.17
CA ASP A 429 7.81 20.61 20.22
C ASP A 429 8.38 19.25 20.67
N GLY A 430 7.90 18.69 21.78
CA GLY A 430 8.44 17.47 22.39
C GLY A 430 9.75 17.69 23.17
N LEU A 431 10.29 18.91 23.19
CA LEU A 431 11.45 19.34 23.98
C LEU A 431 11.09 20.34 25.10
N GLY A 432 9.81 20.70 25.19
CA GLY A 432 9.27 21.61 26.21
C GLY A 432 9.08 23.05 25.72
N THR A 433 9.37 23.37 24.46
CA THR A 433 9.06 24.68 23.89
C THR A 433 7.59 24.72 23.46
N PRO A 434 6.81 25.74 23.85
CA PRO A 434 5.43 25.87 23.40
C PRO A 434 5.30 26.00 21.89
N ILE A 435 4.29 25.34 21.33
CA ILE A 435 3.80 25.53 19.95
C ILE A 435 2.53 26.37 20.00
N TYR A 436 2.40 27.30 19.04
CA TYR A 436 1.22 28.15 18.89
C TYR A 436 0.61 27.94 17.51
N HIS A 437 -0.62 27.42 17.47
CA HIS A 437 -1.36 27.23 16.21
C HIS A 437 -1.64 28.59 15.54
N ASN A 438 -1.44 28.67 14.22
CA ASN A 438 -1.63 29.88 13.44
C ASN A 438 -2.75 29.69 12.43
N LEU A 439 -3.97 30.06 12.82
CA LEU A 439 -5.15 29.92 11.98
C LEU A 439 -5.35 31.19 11.15
N THR A 440 -5.57 31.02 9.85
CA THR A 440 -5.94 32.10 8.94
C THR A 440 -7.25 31.78 8.25
N GLN A 441 -7.99 32.81 7.85
CA GLN A 441 -9.23 32.61 7.07
C GLN A 441 -8.92 31.81 5.80
N GLY A 442 -9.64 30.69 5.60
CA GLY A 442 -9.37 29.73 4.53
C GLY A 442 -8.40 28.60 4.88
N ASN A 443 -7.66 28.71 5.99
CA ASN A 443 -6.75 27.68 6.52
C ASN A 443 -7.04 27.33 8.00
N ALA A 444 -8.25 27.60 8.47
CA ALA A 444 -8.65 27.37 9.86
C ALA A 444 -9.17 25.94 10.14
N SER A 445 -9.25 25.07 9.12
CA SER A 445 -9.73 23.69 9.29
C SER A 445 -8.78 22.90 10.19
N PHE A 446 -9.25 22.46 11.35
CA PHE A 446 -8.42 21.91 12.41
C PHE A 446 -9.14 20.75 13.10
N PRO A 447 -8.46 19.63 13.38
CA PRO A 447 -9.10 18.45 13.95
C PRO A 447 -9.44 18.63 15.43
N LEU A 448 -10.55 18.05 15.86
CA LEU A 448 -11.01 18.00 17.25
C LEU A 448 -10.80 16.57 17.79
N ARG A 449 -9.75 16.39 18.61
CA ARG A 449 -9.38 15.07 19.16
C ARG A 449 -9.26 15.07 20.68
N GLY A 450 -9.31 13.87 21.23
CA GLY A 450 -9.08 13.59 22.65
C GLY A 450 -10.26 12.90 23.31
N ILE A 451 -10.02 12.42 24.53
CA ILE A 451 -11.01 11.72 25.34
C ILE A 451 -11.47 12.61 26.49
N ILE A 452 -12.78 12.64 26.72
CA ILE A 452 -13.40 13.18 27.94
C ILE A 452 -14.01 12.01 28.70
N SER A 453 -13.74 11.89 29.99
CA SER A 453 -14.26 10.80 30.81
C SER A 453 -14.73 11.27 32.18
N HIS A 454 -15.75 10.58 32.69
CA HIS A 454 -16.29 10.76 34.02
C HIS A 454 -16.81 9.42 34.56
N PRO A 455 -16.47 9.04 35.80
CA PRO A 455 -16.82 7.73 36.36
C PRO A 455 -18.33 7.47 36.46
N SER A 456 -19.15 8.52 36.56
CA SER A 456 -20.62 8.38 36.57
C SER A 456 -21.25 8.22 35.18
N GLY A 457 -20.47 8.25 34.10
CA GLY A 457 -20.95 8.28 32.72
C GLY A 457 -20.79 9.66 32.07
N VAL A 458 -20.69 9.70 30.73
CA VAL A 458 -20.74 10.93 29.92
C VAL A 458 -21.97 10.85 29.03
N THR A 459 -22.87 11.83 29.13
CA THR A 459 -24.18 11.83 28.45
C THR A 459 -24.22 12.78 27.27
N SER A 460 -23.53 13.91 27.33
CA SER A 460 -23.38 14.81 26.19
C SER A 460 -22.09 15.61 26.26
N VAL A 461 -21.59 16.01 25.10
CA VAL A 461 -20.48 16.95 24.94
C VAL A 461 -20.89 18.01 23.93
N VAL A 462 -20.57 19.26 24.24
CA VAL A 462 -20.86 20.44 23.42
C VAL A 462 -19.56 21.22 23.22
N VAL A 463 -19.22 21.46 21.96
CA VAL A 463 -18.13 22.35 21.56
C VAL A 463 -18.72 23.58 20.89
N SER A 464 -18.45 24.75 21.45
CA SER A 464 -18.93 26.03 20.90
C SER A 464 -17.76 26.97 20.66
N VAL A 465 -17.73 27.57 19.47
CA VAL A 465 -16.87 28.70 19.14
C VAL A 465 -17.75 29.94 19.09
N SER A 466 -17.67 30.82 20.09
CA SER A 466 -18.46 32.05 20.16
C SER A 466 -17.71 33.24 19.56
N GLY A 467 -18.45 34.11 18.87
CA GLY A 467 -17.92 35.28 18.14
C GLY A 467 -18.27 35.19 16.64
N GLY A 468 -18.21 36.31 15.91
CA GLY A 468 -18.34 36.42 14.45
C GLY A 468 -19.11 35.29 13.74
N SER A 469 -18.41 34.52 12.92
CA SER A 469 -18.89 33.34 12.17
C SER A 469 -18.78 32.02 12.96
N GLY A 470 -18.89 32.09 14.29
CA GLY A 470 -18.78 30.96 15.21
C GLY A 470 -19.84 29.88 15.00
N PHE A 471 -19.68 28.76 15.70
CA PHE A 471 -20.55 27.58 15.56
C PHE A 471 -20.74 26.85 16.89
N THR A 472 -21.67 25.90 16.91
CA THR A 472 -21.81 24.92 18.00
C THR A 472 -21.98 23.53 17.41
N ALA A 473 -21.21 22.58 17.92
CA ALA A 473 -21.32 21.16 17.64
C ALA A 473 -21.66 20.44 18.94
N SER A 474 -22.60 19.51 18.90
CA SER A 474 -22.99 18.72 20.07
C SER A 474 -23.29 17.29 19.70
N ALA A 475 -23.07 16.39 20.65
CA ALA A 475 -23.40 14.98 20.52
C ALA A 475 -23.78 14.44 21.89
N SER A 476 -24.72 13.52 21.87
CA SER A 476 -25.19 12.80 23.06
C SER A 476 -24.85 11.33 22.92
N GLN A 477 -24.63 10.66 24.04
CA GLN A 477 -24.42 9.23 24.12
C GLN A 477 -24.99 8.67 25.42
N SER A 478 -25.13 7.36 25.52
CA SER A 478 -25.58 6.67 26.73
C SER A 478 -24.70 5.46 27.01
N GLY A 479 -24.63 5.05 28.28
CA GLY A 479 -23.97 3.79 28.68
C GLY A 479 -22.44 3.77 28.66
N SER A 480 -21.77 4.89 28.38
CA SER A 480 -20.29 4.98 28.39
C SER A 480 -19.77 5.99 29.42
N THR A 481 -18.63 5.68 30.04
CA THR A 481 -17.89 6.54 30.97
C THR A 481 -16.90 7.48 30.27
N TRP A 482 -16.81 7.41 28.95
CA TRP A 482 -15.89 8.21 28.14
C TRP A 482 -16.51 8.61 26.81
N PHE A 483 -16.05 9.72 26.23
CA PHE A 483 -16.51 10.31 24.98
C PHE A 483 -15.30 10.65 24.11
N ASP A 484 -15.34 10.26 22.84
CA ASP A 484 -14.37 10.63 21.80
C ASP A 484 -14.79 11.95 21.14
N LEU A 485 -13.95 12.97 21.27
CA LEU A 485 -14.16 14.28 20.68
C LEU A 485 -14.26 14.27 19.15
N TRP A 486 -13.69 13.27 18.47
CA TRP A 486 -13.80 13.17 17.02
C TRP A 486 -15.24 13.03 16.52
N LYS A 487 -16.15 12.50 17.34
CA LYS A 487 -17.59 12.43 17.02
C LYS A 487 -18.21 13.80 16.70
N LEU A 488 -17.56 14.88 17.11
CA LEU A 488 -17.98 16.26 16.85
C LEU A 488 -17.22 16.92 15.69
N ASP A 489 -16.16 16.29 15.17
CA ASP A 489 -15.22 16.90 14.21
C ASP A 489 -15.92 17.33 12.92
N GLU A 490 -16.73 16.45 12.33
CA GLU A 490 -17.47 16.75 11.11
C GLU A 490 -18.43 17.94 11.29
N ALA A 491 -19.05 18.07 12.46
CA ALA A 491 -19.93 19.18 12.80
C ALA A 491 -19.16 20.46 13.19
N ALA A 492 -17.89 20.34 13.60
CA ALA A 492 -17.05 21.47 14.00
C ALA A 492 -16.54 22.24 12.78
N LYS A 493 -17.25 23.32 12.42
CA LYS A 493 -16.99 24.08 11.18
C LYS A 493 -15.85 25.10 11.32
N PHE A 494 -14.70 24.70 11.87
CA PHE A 494 -13.52 25.58 11.99
C PHE A 494 -13.09 26.19 10.64
N SER A 495 -13.22 25.42 9.55
CA SER A 495 -12.93 25.86 8.18
C SER A 495 -13.81 27.01 7.67
N LYS A 496 -14.91 27.34 8.35
CA LYS A 496 -15.83 28.44 8.00
C LYS A 496 -15.59 29.71 8.81
N LEU A 497 -14.68 29.68 9.78
CA LEU A 497 -14.35 30.86 10.57
C LEU A 497 -13.68 31.92 9.69
N THR A 498 -14.21 33.13 9.77
CA THR A 498 -13.65 34.35 9.16
C THR A 498 -12.60 34.95 10.07
N GLN A 499 -11.76 35.84 9.53
CA GLN A 499 -10.82 36.62 10.33
C GLN A 499 -11.53 37.27 11.53
N GLY A 500 -10.99 37.11 12.74
CA GLY A 500 -11.60 37.60 13.96
C GLY A 500 -11.08 36.96 15.25
N GLN A 501 -11.66 37.41 16.37
CA GLN A 501 -11.42 36.88 17.71
C GLN A 501 -12.64 36.07 18.17
N TYR A 502 -12.38 34.91 18.75
CA TYR A 502 -13.38 33.94 19.19
C TYR A 502 -13.02 33.37 20.56
N THR A 503 -13.97 32.65 21.14
CA THR A 503 -13.73 31.82 22.34
C THR A 503 -14.24 30.42 22.08
N LEU A 504 -13.35 29.43 22.19
CA LEU A 504 -13.69 28.02 22.12
C LEU A 504 -14.05 27.54 23.53
N THR A 505 -15.18 26.87 23.66
CA THR A 505 -15.63 26.23 24.91
C THR A 505 -15.95 24.77 24.66
N ILE A 506 -15.52 23.90 25.58
CA ILE A 506 -15.92 22.48 25.61
C ILE A 506 -16.66 22.27 26.92
N LYS A 507 -17.93 21.89 26.82
CA LYS A 507 -18.79 21.52 27.95
C LYS A 507 -19.15 20.05 27.88
N ALA A 508 -19.29 19.42 29.03
CA ALA A 508 -19.70 18.03 29.12
C ALA A 508 -20.72 17.83 30.23
N THR A 509 -21.67 16.92 30.00
CA THR A 509 -22.70 16.52 30.96
C THR A 509 -22.45 15.08 31.41
N ASN A 510 -22.40 14.82 32.72
CA ASN A 510 -22.16 13.48 33.25
C ASN A 510 -23.46 12.67 33.39
N GLY A 511 -23.37 11.41 33.81
CA GLY A 511 -24.52 10.53 34.02
C GLY A 511 -25.45 10.92 35.17
N LYS A 512 -25.10 11.96 35.95
CA LYS A 512 -25.96 12.56 36.97
C LYS A 512 -26.65 13.85 36.49
N GLY A 513 -26.45 14.24 35.23
CA GLY A 513 -27.02 15.46 34.66
C GLY A 513 -26.25 16.73 35.00
N GLU A 514 -25.11 16.63 35.68
CA GLU A 514 -24.26 17.78 35.96
C GLU A 514 -23.50 18.19 34.71
N THR A 515 -23.60 19.46 34.33
CA THR A 515 -22.92 20.04 33.17
C THR A 515 -21.85 21.02 33.62
N VAL A 516 -20.62 20.86 33.11
CA VAL A 516 -19.48 21.70 33.45
C VAL A 516 -18.77 22.22 32.19
N THR A 517 -18.05 23.33 32.32
CA THR A 517 -17.11 23.80 31.31
C THR A 517 -15.73 23.20 31.60
N LEU A 518 -15.21 22.38 30.69
CA LEU A 518 -13.90 21.74 30.80
C LEU A 518 -12.80 22.58 30.16
N VAL A 519 -13.12 23.24 29.05
CA VAL A 519 -12.21 24.12 28.31
C VAL A 519 -12.92 25.44 28.04
N SER A 520 -12.20 26.55 28.23
CA SER A 520 -12.58 27.87 27.77
C SER A 520 -11.31 28.59 27.33
N SER A 521 -11.07 28.66 26.02
CA SER A 521 -9.81 29.14 25.43
C SER A 521 -10.07 30.24 24.41
N PRO A 522 -9.28 31.33 24.39
CA PRO A 522 -9.32 32.29 23.29
C PRO A 522 -8.88 31.61 21.99
N LEU A 523 -9.44 32.07 20.87
CA LEU A 523 -9.16 31.57 19.53
C LEU A 523 -9.08 32.74 18.56
N THR A 524 -7.94 32.92 17.89
CA THR A 524 -7.77 33.98 16.89
C THR A 524 -7.68 33.37 15.49
N VAL A 525 -8.41 33.96 14.54
CA VAL A 525 -8.27 33.68 13.11
C VAL A 525 -7.71 34.93 12.43
N GLY A 526 -6.51 34.83 11.87
CA GLY A 526 -5.83 35.87 11.12
C GLY A 526 -6.41 36.10 9.72
N ALA A 527 -5.89 37.11 9.04
CA ALA A 527 -6.21 37.40 7.64
C ALA A 527 -5.83 36.21 6.74
N PRO A 528 -6.47 36.04 5.56
CA PRO A 528 -6.10 35.01 4.60
C PRO A 528 -4.61 35.01 4.29
N ASP A 529 -3.99 33.83 4.29
CA ASP A 529 -2.61 33.69 3.84
C ASP A 529 -2.57 33.75 2.31
N THR A 530 -1.99 34.81 1.76
CA THR A 530 -1.84 35.03 0.31
C THR A 530 -0.45 34.63 -0.20
N SER A 531 0.41 34.06 0.65
CA SER A 531 1.70 33.55 0.21
C SER A 531 1.52 32.31 -0.67
N GLU A 532 2.22 32.25 -1.80
CA GLU A 532 2.29 31.05 -2.63
C GLU A 532 2.95 29.93 -1.79
N PRO A 533 2.21 28.87 -1.41
CA PRO A 533 2.77 27.86 -0.52
C PRO A 533 3.86 27.09 -1.25
N SER A 534 5.11 27.22 -0.79
CA SER A 534 6.15 26.27 -1.19
C SER A 534 5.85 24.93 -0.51
N GLY A 535 5.37 23.95 -1.29
CA GLY A 535 5.16 22.57 -0.82
C GLY A 535 3.69 22.11 -0.67
N GLY A 536 2.71 22.87 -1.16
CA GLY A 536 1.30 22.43 -1.23
C GLY A 536 0.33 23.23 -0.35
N GLY A 537 -0.97 23.06 -0.64
CA GLY A 537 -2.08 23.69 0.09
C GLY A 537 -2.38 22.99 1.41
N ASN A 538 -3.46 23.41 2.07
CA ASN A 538 -3.95 22.76 3.30
C ASN A 538 -4.39 21.32 2.99
N ASP A 539 -3.57 20.35 3.38
CA ASP A 539 -3.75 18.91 3.18
C ASP A 539 -4.03 18.50 1.71
N THR A 540 -3.56 19.32 0.76
CA THR A 540 -3.78 19.16 -0.68
C THR A 540 -2.52 19.43 -1.49
N TYR A 541 -2.28 18.61 -2.51
CA TYR A 541 -1.06 18.59 -3.32
C TYR A 541 -1.41 18.59 -4.80
N THR A 542 -0.75 19.45 -5.57
CA THR A 542 -0.91 19.50 -7.02
C THR A 542 0.18 18.68 -7.70
N VAL A 543 -0.26 17.68 -8.47
CA VAL A 543 0.61 16.84 -9.30
C VAL A 543 0.49 17.31 -10.75
N SER A 544 1.64 17.53 -11.39
CA SER A 544 1.72 17.84 -12.82
C SER A 544 2.17 16.61 -13.59
N PHE A 545 1.29 16.05 -14.41
CA PHE A 545 1.60 14.97 -15.35
C PHE A 545 2.09 15.57 -16.66
N VAL A 546 3.36 15.34 -16.98
CA VAL A 546 4.04 15.89 -18.15
C VAL A 546 4.25 14.79 -19.19
N ASN A 547 3.68 14.96 -20.36
CA ASN A 547 3.92 14.13 -21.53
C ASN A 547 4.45 15.00 -22.68
N GLY A 548 5.77 15.04 -22.86
CA GLY A 548 6.39 15.96 -23.81
C GLY A 548 6.07 17.41 -23.44
N THR A 549 5.32 18.11 -24.29
CA THR A 549 4.84 19.48 -24.03
C THR A 549 3.51 19.54 -23.29
N ASP A 550 2.77 18.43 -23.22
CA ASP A 550 1.44 18.39 -22.61
C ASP A 550 1.56 18.28 -21.11
N VAL A 551 0.87 19.18 -20.38
CA VAL A 551 0.87 19.19 -18.92
C VAL A 551 -0.57 19.11 -18.42
N THR A 552 -0.91 18.01 -17.74
CA THR A 552 -2.19 17.85 -17.03
C THR A 552 -1.95 18.00 -15.54
N LYS A 553 -2.68 18.91 -14.88
CA LYS A 553 -2.59 19.06 -13.42
C LYS A 553 -3.79 18.39 -12.75
N ARG A 554 -3.53 17.70 -11.65
CA ARG A 554 -4.55 17.16 -10.75
C ARG A 554 -4.21 17.55 -9.32
N THR A 555 -5.25 17.78 -8.52
CA THR A 555 -5.09 18.04 -7.09
C THR A 555 -5.52 16.81 -6.33
N TYR A 556 -4.68 16.40 -5.38
CA TYR A 556 -4.89 15.25 -4.54
C TYR A 556 -4.89 15.68 -3.07
N LYS A 557 -5.58 14.93 -2.23
CA LYS A 557 -5.49 15.02 -0.78
C LYS A 557 -4.43 14.07 -0.24
N LEU A 558 -4.03 14.32 0.99
CA LEU A 558 -3.12 13.43 1.70
C LEU A 558 -3.62 11.98 1.71
N GLY A 559 -2.85 11.13 1.03
CA GLY A 559 -3.05 9.69 0.99
C GLY A 559 -4.05 9.14 0.00
N GLU A 560 -4.43 9.95 -0.97
CA GLU A 560 -5.03 9.43 -2.20
C GLU A 560 -3.97 8.70 -3.04
N THR A 561 -4.38 7.66 -3.74
CA THR A 561 -3.59 7.08 -4.83
C THR A 561 -3.73 7.92 -6.10
N TYR A 562 -2.80 7.84 -7.04
CA TYR A 562 -2.90 8.61 -8.29
C TYR A 562 -4.17 8.29 -9.10
N GLY A 563 -4.76 7.10 -8.88
CA GLY A 563 -5.95 6.63 -9.58
C GLY A 563 -5.66 6.42 -11.07
N ALA A 564 -6.69 6.44 -11.91
CA ALA A 564 -6.50 6.26 -13.35
C ALA A 564 -5.53 7.31 -13.93
N LEU A 565 -4.32 6.87 -14.31
CA LEU A 565 -3.28 7.75 -14.86
C LEU A 565 -3.69 8.30 -16.24
N PRO A 566 -3.19 9.47 -16.66
CA PRO A 566 -3.47 9.98 -18.00
C PRO A 566 -3.03 8.98 -19.08
N ALA A 567 -3.91 8.72 -20.05
CA ALA A 567 -3.63 7.80 -21.14
C ALA A 567 -2.56 8.38 -22.07
N VAL A 568 -1.61 7.54 -22.49
CA VAL A 568 -0.54 7.90 -23.41
C VAL A 568 -0.62 6.94 -24.60
N SER A 569 -0.83 7.47 -25.80
CA SER A 569 -0.93 6.70 -27.05
C SER A 569 0.37 6.66 -27.86
N ALA A 570 1.40 7.39 -27.43
CA ALA A 570 2.67 7.46 -28.15
C ALA A 570 3.46 6.15 -28.04
N GLU A 571 4.02 5.72 -29.17
CA GLU A 571 4.80 4.48 -29.28
C GLU A 571 6.00 4.48 -28.32
N GLY A 572 6.26 3.32 -27.72
CA GLY A 572 7.36 3.15 -26.78
C GLY A 572 7.13 3.76 -25.40
N PHE A 573 5.91 4.17 -25.04
CA PHE A 573 5.58 4.57 -23.69
C PHE A 573 5.95 3.48 -22.67
N LYS A 574 6.77 3.83 -21.68
CA LYS A 574 7.24 2.91 -20.63
C LYS A 574 6.42 2.99 -19.36
N GLY A 575 5.84 4.15 -19.06
CA GLY A 575 5.19 4.41 -17.79
C GLY A 575 5.35 5.86 -17.35
N TRP A 576 4.81 6.15 -16.17
CA TRP A 576 4.84 7.46 -15.54
C TRP A 576 5.86 7.46 -14.40
N PHE A 577 6.78 8.42 -14.38
CA PHE A 577 7.92 8.41 -13.46
C PHE A 577 8.09 9.72 -12.71
N LEU A 578 8.49 9.62 -11.45
CA LEU A 578 8.99 10.75 -10.67
C LEU A 578 10.39 11.17 -11.14
N SER A 579 10.84 12.35 -10.69
CA SER A 579 12.16 12.89 -11.04
C SER A 579 13.34 12.04 -10.53
N ASP A 580 13.12 11.25 -9.48
CA ASP A 580 14.09 10.28 -8.95
C ASP A 580 14.09 8.95 -9.71
N GLY A 581 13.25 8.80 -10.74
CA GLY A 581 13.15 7.59 -11.56
C GLY A 581 12.23 6.53 -10.98
N THR A 582 11.48 6.81 -9.92
CA THR A 582 10.45 5.91 -9.38
C THR A 582 9.26 5.85 -10.34
N GLU A 583 8.88 4.64 -10.77
CA GLU A 583 7.66 4.43 -11.54
C GLU A 583 6.43 4.55 -10.63
N ILE A 584 5.40 5.25 -11.10
CA ILE A 584 4.11 5.32 -10.44
C ILE A 584 3.06 4.50 -11.19
N THR A 585 2.16 3.88 -10.44
CA THR A 585 0.99 3.17 -10.94
C THR A 585 -0.28 3.87 -10.45
N ALA A 586 -1.44 3.43 -10.94
CA ALA A 586 -2.71 3.94 -10.45
C ALA A 586 -2.92 3.75 -8.93
N ASN A 587 -2.31 2.70 -8.38
CA ASN A 587 -2.40 2.34 -6.97
C ASN A 587 -1.25 2.95 -6.13
N SER A 588 -0.29 3.61 -6.77
CA SER A 588 0.76 4.32 -6.03
C SER A 588 0.13 5.48 -5.24
N ILE A 589 0.54 5.66 -3.99
CA ILE A 589 0.14 6.77 -3.14
C ILE A 589 0.78 8.06 -3.65
N VAL A 590 0.01 9.16 -3.65
CA VAL A 590 0.50 10.47 -4.07
C VAL A 590 1.40 11.06 -2.98
N ALA A 591 2.61 11.49 -3.35
CA ALA A 591 3.52 12.14 -2.42
C ALA A 591 2.89 13.39 -1.79
N ALA A 592 3.15 13.62 -0.50
CA ALA A 592 2.64 14.75 0.29
C ALA A 592 3.31 16.09 -0.03
N GLU A 593 3.52 16.38 -1.31
CA GLU A 593 4.02 17.65 -1.80
C GLU A 593 3.63 17.86 -3.25
N ASN A 594 3.68 19.11 -3.71
CA ASN A 594 3.53 19.40 -5.13
C ASN A 594 4.71 18.80 -5.90
N HIS A 595 4.45 18.00 -6.92
CA HIS A 595 5.51 17.37 -7.71
C HIS A 595 5.08 17.14 -9.17
N THR A 596 6.05 16.70 -9.97
CA THR A 596 5.88 16.43 -11.39
C THR A 596 6.12 14.95 -11.65
N VAL A 597 5.23 14.35 -12.42
CA VAL A 597 5.36 13.00 -12.95
C VAL A 597 5.52 13.10 -14.46
N VAL A 598 6.52 12.45 -15.02
CA VAL A 598 6.90 12.55 -16.43
C VAL A 598 6.67 11.20 -17.11
N ALA A 599 6.01 11.22 -18.26
CA ALA A 599 5.92 10.07 -19.15
C ALA A 599 7.32 9.75 -19.71
N GLN A 600 7.79 8.52 -19.51
CA GLN A 600 9.03 8.06 -20.11
C GLN A 600 8.77 7.17 -21.32
N TYR A 601 9.70 7.21 -22.27
CA TYR A 601 9.64 6.48 -23.52
C TYR A 601 10.90 5.62 -23.72
N GLY A 602 10.73 4.43 -24.27
CA GLY A 602 11.81 3.58 -24.75
C GLY A 602 12.36 4.06 -26.08
N GLU A 603 13.61 3.66 -26.37
CA GLU A 603 14.13 3.82 -27.72
C GLU A 603 13.33 2.95 -28.68
N LEU A 604 12.88 3.56 -29.77
CA LEU A 604 12.21 2.84 -30.85
C LEU A 604 13.25 2.28 -31.81
N ARG A 605 13.04 1.04 -32.24
CA ARG A 605 13.85 0.29 -33.20
C ARG A 605 13.04 -0.02 -34.44
N THR A 606 13.70 -0.02 -35.60
CA THR A 606 13.07 -0.27 -36.89
C THR A 606 12.91 -1.77 -37.11
N VAL A 607 11.71 -2.21 -37.50
CA VAL A 607 11.48 -3.51 -38.09
C VAL A 607 11.00 -3.33 -39.53
N SER A 608 11.59 -4.08 -40.46
CA SER A 608 11.20 -4.06 -41.87
C SER A 608 11.05 -5.47 -42.43
N PHE A 609 10.05 -5.67 -43.28
CA PHE A 609 9.83 -6.90 -44.04
C PHE A 609 10.07 -6.61 -45.52
N VAL A 610 11.03 -7.33 -46.13
CA VAL A 610 11.54 -7.05 -47.47
C VAL A 610 11.40 -8.29 -48.36
N SER A 611 10.83 -8.14 -49.55
CA SER A 611 10.74 -9.20 -50.56
C SER A 611 11.28 -8.69 -51.89
N GLU A 612 12.17 -9.46 -52.54
CA GLU A 612 12.78 -9.11 -53.82
C GLU A 612 13.38 -7.69 -53.86
N GLY A 613 13.97 -7.24 -52.75
CA GLY A 613 14.57 -5.90 -52.61
C GLY A 613 13.57 -4.77 -52.36
N VAL A 614 12.27 -5.07 -52.23
CA VAL A 614 11.21 -4.09 -51.95
C VAL A 614 10.72 -4.24 -50.51
N THR A 615 10.68 -3.14 -49.76
CA THR A 615 10.11 -3.11 -48.41
C THR A 615 8.58 -3.16 -48.49
N LEU A 616 7.99 -4.23 -47.98
CA LEU A 616 6.54 -4.42 -47.95
C LEU A 616 5.89 -3.80 -46.72
N SER A 617 6.61 -3.80 -45.60
CA SER A 617 6.19 -3.20 -44.34
C SER A 617 7.41 -2.69 -43.60
N SER A 618 7.28 -1.53 -42.95
CA SER A 618 8.27 -1.03 -42.02
C SER A 618 7.58 -0.26 -40.90
N GLY A 619 8.04 -0.46 -39.67
CA GLY A 619 7.52 0.21 -38.49
C GLY A 619 8.60 0.41 -37.44
N LYS A 620 8.27 1.21 -36.42
CA LYS A 620 9.14 1.45 -35.26
C LYS A 620 8.49 0.85 -34.03
N LEU A 621 9.24 0.08 -33.25
CA LEU A 621 8.76 -0.62 -32.06
C LEU A 621 9.75 -0.47 -30.92
N ALA A 622 9.27 -0.33 -29.69
CA ALA A 622 10.13 -0.39 -28.52
C ALA A 622 10.53 -1.84 -28.21
N GLU A 623 11.69 -2.02 -27.57
CA GLU A 623 12.14 -3.33 -27.06
C GLU A 623 11.02 -4.02 -26.26
N GLY A 624 10.80 -5.30 -26.53
CA GLY A 624 9.74 -6.11 -25.91
C GLY A 624 8.37 -6.03 -26.58
N SER A 625 8.16 -5.17 -27.59
CA SER A 625 6.89 -5.13 -28.34
C SER A 625 6.76 -6.33 -29.29
N LEU A 626 5.55 -6.87 -29.48
CA LEU A 626 5.32 -7.95 -30.46
C LEU A 626 5.53 -7.44 -31.89
N ILE A 627 6.29 -8.19 -32.70
CA ILE A 627 6.46 -7.88 -34.12
C ILE A 627 5.34 -8.56 -34.93
N THR A 628 4.71 -7.79 -35.81
CA THR A 628 3.65 -8.29 -36.71
C THR A 628 4.15 -8.27 -38.16
N ALA A 629 4.12 -9.43 -38.82
CA ALA A 629 4.47 -9.54 -40.24
C ALA A 629 3.35 -9.02 -41.16
N PRO A 630 3.69 -8.50 -42.36
CA PRO A 630 2.70 -8.19 -43.39
C PRO A 630 2.13 -9.47 -44.01
N SER A 631 1.14 -9.30 -44.91
CA SER A 631 0.62 -10.40 -45.73
C SER A 631 1.73 -11.12 -46.51
N THR A 632 1.56 -12.43 -46.69
CA THR A 632 2.52 -13.30 -47.40
C THR A 632 2.80 -12.76 -48.81
N PRO A 633 4.07 -12.52 -49.18
CA PRO A 633 4.40 -12.02 -50.50
C PRO A 633 4.27 -13.09 -51.57
N VAL A 634 3.98 -12.66 -52.80
CA VAL A 634 3.92 -13.53 -53.97
C VAL A 634 5.08 -13.18 -54.90
N LYS A 635 5.79 -14.20 -55.38
CA LYS A 635 6.86 -14.08 -56.37
C LYS A 635 6.41 -14.69 -57.70
N ALA A 636 6.57 -13.94 -58.79
CA ALA A 636 6.24 -14.41 -60.13
C ALA A 636 7.09 -15.62 -60.53
N ALA A 637 6.45 -16.64 -61.11
CA ALA A 637 7.13 -17.76 -61.76
C ALA A 637 7.93 -17.29 -62.99
N ASP A 638 9.02 -17.98 -63.29
CA ASP A 638 9.82 -17.80 -64.50
C ASP A 638 9.78 -19.05 -65.41
N SER A 639 10.55 -19.03 -66.49
CA SER A 639 10.60 -20.12 -67.47
C SER A 639 11.10 -21.45 -66.89
N ASN A 640 11.81 -21.43 -65.75
CA ASN A 640 12.41 -22.59 -65.14
C ASN A 640 11.75 -22.97 -63.81
N TYR A 641 11.21 -22.01 -63.06
CA TYR A 641 10.76 -22.22 -61.68
C TYR A 641 9.45 -21.53 -61.31
N ILE A 642 8.69 -22.22 -60.46
CA ILE A 642 7.58 -21.69 -59.66
C ILE A 642 8.09 -21.44 -58.25
N TYR A 643 7.78 -20.28 -57.69
CA TYR A 643 8.24 -19.87 -56.36
C TYR A 643 7.09 -19.90 -55.35
N SER A 644 7.30 -20.58 -54.23
CA SER A 644 6.34 -20.65 -53.12
C SER A 644 6.93 -20.01 -51.89
N PHE A 645 6.17 -19.15 -51.21
CA PHE A 645 6.64 -18.47 -50.00
C PHE A 645 6.89 -19.50 -48.90
N ALA A 646 8.07 -19.43 -48.28
CA ALA A 646 8.53 -20.38 -47.26
C ALA A 646 8.61 -19.75 -45.86
N GLY A 647 8.52 -18.43 -45.76
CA GLY A 647 8.61 -17.70 -44.51
C GLY A 647 9.53 -16.49 -44.57
N TRP A 648 9.64 -15.82 -43.43
CA TRP A 648 10.49 -14.64 -43.23
C TRP A 648 11.71 -15.04 -42.42
N ILE A 649 12.91 -14.63 -42.83
CA ILE A 649 14.15 -14.88 -42.07
C ILE A 649 14.86 -13.58 -41.70
N ASP A 650 15.50 -13.55 -40.54
CA ASP A 650 16.37 -12.44 -40.15
C ASP A 650 17.78 -12.55 -40.77
N GLY A 651 18.66 -11.59 -40.45
CA GLY A 651 20.05 -11.60 -40.90
C GLY A 651 20.91 -12.77 -40.37
N ASN A 652 20.40 -13.57 -39.43
CA ASN A 652 21.04 -14.77 -38.90
C ASN A 652 20.42 -16.06 -39.46
N ASN A 653 19.54 -15.95 -40.47
CA ASN A 653 18.75 -17.04 -41.04
C ASN A 653 17.77 -17.71 -40.05
N ALA A 654 17.37 -17.02 -38.97
CA ALA A 654 16.32 -17.50 -38.07
C ALA A 654 14.94 -17.15 -38.65
N TYR A 655 14.03 -18.12 -38.68
CA TYR A 655 12.66 -17.90 -39.12
C TYR A 655 11.88 -17.05 -38.12
N PHE A 656 11.18 -16.04 -38.63
CA PHE A 656 10.17 -15.29 -37.90
C PHE A 656 9.05 -16.23 -37.44
N VAL A 657 8.67 -16.13 -36.18
CA VAL A 657 7.54 -16.88 -35.62
C VAL A 657 6.40 -15.90 -35.30
N PRO A 658 5.33 -15.88 -36.10
CA PRO A 658 4.17 -15.02 -35.83
C PRO A 658 3.63 -15.23 -34.41
N GLY A 659 3.30 -14.13 -33.73
CA GLY A 659 2.72 -14.18 -32.38
C GLY A 659 3.71 -14.52 -31.25
N ALA A 660 4.97 -14.84 -31.54
CA ALA A 660 5.98 -15.19 -30.53
C ALA A 660 7.30 -14.42 -30.67
N THR A 661 7.42 -13.55 -31.67
CA THR A 661 8.65 -12.79 -31.93
C THR A 661 8.51 -11.36 -31.43
N PHE A 662 9.38 -10.96 -30.50
CA PHE A 662 9.36 -9.64 -29.86
C PHE A 662 10.57 -8.78 -30.29
N MET A 663 10.40 -7.46 -30.24
CA MET A 663 11.42 -6.52 -30.65
C MET A 663 12.63 -6.55 -29.72
N GLY A 664 13.82 -6.70 -30.29
CA GLY A 664 15.09 -6.70 -29.57
C GLY A 664 15.70 -5.30 -29.42
N LYS A 665 16.99 -5.28 -29.04
CA LYS A 665 17.75 -4.04 -28.81
C LYS A 665 18.29 -3.38 -30.07
N THR A 666 18.07 -3.95 -31.24
CA THR A 666 18.62 -3.47 -32.52
C THR A 666 17.54 -3.49 -33.59
N ASP A 667 17.72 -2.66 -34.61
CA ASP A 667 16.89 -2.70 -35.82
C ASP A 667 17.00 -4.08 -36.48
N ILE A 668 15.91 -4.55 -37.08
CA ILE A 668 15.82 -5.89 -37.68
C ILE A 668 15.13 -5.85 -39.04
N VAL A 669 15.66 -6.61 -39.98
CA VAL A 669 15.08 -6.79 -41.31
C VAL A 669 14.78 -8.27 -41.51
N TYR A 670 13.55 -8.56 -41.87
CA TYR A 670 13.08 -9.88 -42.25
C TYR A 670 13.01 -9.96 -43.79
N ALA A 671 13.76 -10.88 -44.39
CA ALA A 671 13.73 -11.14 -45.82
C ALA A 671 12.78 -12.30 -46.15
N ALA A 672 12.00 -12.15 -47.22
CA ALA A 672 11.14 -13.21 -47.71
C ALA A 672 11.98 -14.34 -48.34
N VAL A 673 11.68 -15.58 -47.96
CA VAL A 673 12.28 -16.79 -48.52
C VAL A 673 11.26 -17.50 -49.39
N PHE A 674 11.71 -17.98 -50.56
CA PHE A 674 10.88 -18.76 -51.46
C PHE A 674 11.53 -20.11 -51.78
N THR A 675 10.75 -21.19 -51.71
CA THR A 675 11.13 -22.48 -52.31
C THR A 675 10.87 -22.45 -53.80
N LYS A 676 11.72 -23.13 -54.59
CA LYS A 676 11.59 -23.22 -56.05
C LYS A 676 11.20 -24.64 -56.49
N THR A 677 10.24 -24.75 -57.39
CA THR A 677 9.81 -26.00 -58.02
C THR A 677 9.95 -25.88 -59.53
N ALA A 678 10.42 -26.93 -60.22
CA ALA A 678 10.62 -26.88 -61.67
C ALA A 678 9.29 -26.59 -62.40
N ASN A 679 9.30 -25.63 -63.32
CA ASN A 679 8.18 -25.30 -64.19
C ASN A 679 8.12 -26.31 -65.35
N ASN A 680 7.36 -27.40 -65.18
CA ASN A 680 7.23 -28.46 -66.19
C ASN A 680 6.12 -28.17 -67.22
N SER A 681 6.02 -26.92 -67.69
CA SER A 681 5.14 -26.62 -68.83
C SER A 681 5.70 -27.31 -70.08
N GLY A 682 5.05 -28.41 -70.47
CA GLY A 682 5.41 -29.17 -71.66
C GLY A 682 5.45 -28.27 -72.91
N GLY A 683 6.56 -28.35 -73.64
CA GLY A 683 6.81 -27.51 -74.81
C GLY A 683 5.71 -27.57 -75.86
N GLY A 684 5.18 -26.40 -76.20
CA GLY A 684 4.37 -26.15 -77.39
C GLY A 684 4.61 -24.71 -77.83
N GLY A 685 5.60 -24.51 -78.70
CA GLY A 685 5.95 -23.21 -79.25
C GLY A 685 4.87 -22.66 -80.19
N GLY A 686 4.75 -21.34 -80.24
CA GLY A 686 3.97 -20.61 -81.23
C GLY A 686 3.69 -19.18 -80.78
N GLY A 687 4.56 -18.24 -81.17
CA GLY A 687 4.47 -16.83 -80.82
C GLY A 687 3.40 -16.04 -81.58
N GLY A 688 3.16 -14.81 -81.11
CA GLY A 688 2.38 -13.80 -81.83
C GLY A 688 1.96 -12.66 -80.90
N GLY A 689 2.49 -11.46 -81.14
CA GLY A 689 2.42 -10.30 -80.26
C GLY A 689 1.06 -9.59 -80.12
N GLY A 690 0.98 -8.80 -79.04
CA GLY A 690 0.50 -7.41 -79.08
C GLY A 690 -1.00 -7.14 -78.95
N GLY A 691 -1.34 -6.27 -78.00
CA GLY A 691 -2.54 -5.42 -78.06
C GLY A 691 -3.59 -5.73 -76.99
N GLY A 692 -3.83 -4.75 -76.11
CA GLY A 692 -4.89 -4.81 -75.11
C GLY A 692 -6.31 -4.76 -75.69
N GLY A 693 -7.27 -5.12 -74.85
CA GLY A 693 -8.70 -4.98 -75.14
C GLY A 693 -9.50 -6.14 -74.56
N GLY A 694 -10.44 -5.82 -73.66
CA GLY A 694 -11.26 -6.81 -72.96
C GLY A 694 -12.07 -7.73 -73.89
N GLY A 695 -12.23 -8.96 -73.43
CA GLY A 695 -13.07 -9.99 -74.04
C GLY A 695 -12.83 -11.30 -73.32
N GLY A 696 -13.90 -11.94 -72.82
CA GLY A 696 -13.83 -13.15 -72.00
C GLY A 696 -13.01 -14.26 -72.65
N GLY A 697 -11.77 -14.42 -72.18
CA GLY A 697 -10.89 -15.52 -72.55
C GLY A 697 -11.10 -16.69 -71.58
N THR A 698 -11.33 -17.87 -72.12
CA THR A 698 -11.31 -19.12 -71.35
C THR A 698 -9.97 -19.30 -70.66
N ALA A 699 -9.97 -19.65 -69.37
CA ALA A 699 -8.75 -19.82 -68.58
C ALA A 699 -7.73 -20.74 -69.28
N PRO A 700 -6.44 -20.34 -69.34
CA PRO A 700 -5.39 -21.20 -69.88
C PRO A 700 -5.28 -22.49 -69.06
N THR A 701 -4.97 -23.60 -69.72
CA THR A 701 -4.86 -24.91 -69.07
C THR A 701 -3.63 -24.96 -68.15
N PRO A 702 -3.79 -25.26 -66.85
CA PRO A 702 -2.65 -25.41 -65.95
C PRO A 702 -1.70 -26.53 -66.36
N SER A 703 -0.40 -26.29 -66.17
CA SER A 703 0.69 -27.24 -66.45
C SER A 703 0.70 -28.49 -65.55
N GLY A 704 -0.26 -28.63 -64.64
CA GLY A 704 -0.27 -29.64 -63.57
C GLY A 704 0.54 -29.24 -62.33
N SER A 705 1.24 -28.10 -62.36
CA SER A 705 2.01 -27.58 -61.22
C SER A 705 1.17 -26.68 -60.30
N TYR A 706 1.56 -26.61 -59.01
CA TYR A 706 0.86 -25.83 -57.98
C TYR A 706 1.61 -24.59 -57.56
N LEU A 707 0.87 -23.49 -57.37
CA LEU A 707 1.31 -22.32 -56.61
C LEU A 707 0.87 -22.49 -55.16
N THR A 708 1.80 -22.92 -54.32
CA THR A 708 1.62 -23.16 -52.88
C THR A 708 2.18 -21.99 -52.06
N GLY A 709 1.98 -22.01 -50.74
CA GLY A 709 2.43 -20.91 -49.86
C GLY A 709 1.51 -19.69 -49.93
N ILE A 710 0.25 -19.88 -50.33
CA ILE A 710 -0.79 -18.84 -50.34
C ILE A 710 -1.60 -18.97 -49.05
N ALA A 711 -1.61 -17.92 -48.24
CA ALA A 711 -2.37 -17.91 -47.00
C ALA A 711 -3.89 -17.77 -47.24
N PRO A 712 -4.74 -18.31 -46.36
CA PRO A 712 -6.19 -18.07 -46.41
C PRO A 712 -6.53 -16.59 -46.44
N ARG A 713 -7.60 -16.25 -47.16
CA ARG A 713 -8.09 -14.88 -47.38
C ARG A 713 -7.14 -13.99 -48.19
N THR A 714 -6.12 -14.55 -48.84
CA THR A 714 -5.31 -13.79 -49.80
C THR A 714 -6.22 -13.22 -50.89
N SER A 715 -6.01 -11.94 -51.20
CA SER A 715 -6.84 -11.25 -52.18
C SER A 715 -6.35 -11.52 -53.61
N VAL A 716 -7.26 -11.50 -54.58
CA VAL A 716 -6.91 -11.63 -56.01
C VAL A 716 -5.92 -10.54 -56.42
N GLU A 717 -6.08 -9.33 -55.87
CA GLU A 717 -5.21 -8.18 -56.10
C GLU A 717 -3.77 -8.45 -55.64
N THR A 718 -3.58 -9.26 -54.59
CA THR A 718 -2.25 -9.65 -54.10
C THR A 718 -1.52 -10.52 -55.14
N LEU A 719 -2.22 -11.46 -55.77
CA LEU A 719 -1.65 -12.27 -56.85
C LEU A 719 -1.40 -11.45 -58.12
N ILE A 720 -2.27 -10.49 -58.42
CA ILE A 720 -2.08 -9.54 -59.53
C ILE A 720 -0.85 -8.67 -59.32
N ALA A 721 -0.67 -8.14 -58.11
CA ALA A 721 0.54 -7.39 -57.75
C ALA A 721 1.80 -8.28 -57.85
N GLY A 722 1.67 -9.58 -57.58
CA GLY A 722 2.70 -10.59 -57.80
C GLY A 722 2.93 -10.98 -59.28
N GLY A 723 2.26 -10.32 -60.23
CA GLY A 723 2.44 -10.51 -61.67
C GLY A 723 1.55 -11.58 -62.31
N TYR A 724 0.53 -12.09 -61.60
CA TYR A 724 -0.38 -13.11 -62.12
C TYR A 724 -1.72 -12.55 -62.59
N THR A 725 -2.27 -13.13 -63.66
CA THR A 725 -3.68 -13.04 -64.01
C THR A 725 -4.42 -14.23 -63.38
N VAL A 726 -5.50 -13.98 -62.64
CA VAL A 726 -6.25 -15.00 -61.88
C VAL A 726 -7.56 -15.35 -62.57
N TYR A 727 -7.92 -16.64 -62.58
CA TYR A 727 -9.16 -17.16 -63.15
C TYR A 727 -9.91 -18.06 -62.17
N SER A 728 -11.23 -17.94 -62.14
CA SER A 728 -12.15 -18.83 -61.41
C SER A 728 -13.15 -19.45 -62.38
N GLY A 729 -13.25 -20.78 -62.40
CA GLY A 729 -14.23 -21.51 -63.23
C GLY A 729 -14.19 -21.18 -64.73
N GLY A 730 -13.02 -20.76 -65.25
CA GLY A 730 -12.82 -20.38 -66.66
C GLY A 730 -12.82 -18.87 -66.93
N SER A 731 -13.27 -18.04 -65.99
CA SER A 731 -13.37 -16.58 -66.14
C SER A 731 -12.25 -15.86 -65.41
N GLN A 732 -11.64 -14.86 -66.06
CA GLN A 732 -10.69 -13.96 -65.40
C GLN A 732 -11.40 -13.16 -64.31
N ILE A 733 -10.78 -13.08 -63.13
CA ILE A 733 -11.25 -12.27 -62.00
C ILE A 733 -10.17 -11.26 -61.61
N THR A 734 -10.60 -10.07 -61.16
CA THR A 734 -9.70 -8.96 -60.79
C THR A 734 -9.81 -8.56 -59.33
N SER A 735 -10.76 -9.15 -58.58
CA SER A 735 -10.99 -8.88 -57.17
C SER A 735 -11.64 -10.08 -56.48
N GLY A 736 -11.65 -10.05 -55.15
CA GLY A 736 -12.17 -11.13 -54.30
C GLY A 736 -11.07 -11.93 -53.62
N ILE A 737 -11.42 -13.09 -53.09
CA ILE A 737 -10.48 -13.98 -52.38
C ILE A 737 -10.03 -15.10 -53.32
N VAL A 738 -8.74 -15.43 -53.30
CA VAL A 738 -8.22 -16.59 -54.03
C VAL A 738 -8.57 -17.86 -53.29
N GLY A 739 -9.06 -18.86 -54.02
CA GLY A 739 -9.42 -20.18 -53.48
C GLY A 739 -8.61 -21.31 -54.11
N THR A 740 -8.49 -22.41 -53.39
CA THR A 740 -7.86 -23.62 -53.91
C THR A 740 -8.60 -24.12 -55.16
N GLY A 741 -7.85 -24.41 -56.22
CA GLY A 741 -8.39 -24.85 -57.50
C GLY A 741 -8.59 -23.72 -58.52
N MET A 742 -8.44 -22.46 -58.13
CA MET A 742 -8.35 -21.33 -59.09
C MET A 742 -7.05 -21.41 -59.92
N THR A 743 -7.02 -20.73 -61.06
CA THR A 743 -5.86 -20.74 -61.97
C THR A 743 -5.13 -19.39 -61.93
N ALA A 744 -3.81 -19.42 -61.82
CA ALA A 744 -2.94 -18.23 -61.97
C ALA A 744 -2.04 -18.38 -63.21
N SER A 745 -1.94 -17.33 -64.03
CA SER A 745 -1.07 -17.30 -65.21
C SER A 745 -0.32 -15.98 -65.34
N ASN A 746 0.98 -16.03 -65.63
CA ASN A 746 1.80 -14.83 -65.86
C ASN A 746 2.49 -14.84 -67.23
N GLY A 747 2.05 -15.71 -68.14
CA GLY A 747 2.67 -15.90 -69.46
C GLY A 747 3.91 -16.82 -69.47
N ALA A 748 4.64 -16.94 -68.36
CA ALA A 748 5.74 -17.90 -68.20
C ALA A 748 5.28 -19.25 -67.62
N ALA A 749 4.25 -19.22 -66.77
CA ALA A 749 3.63 -20.41 -66.21
C ALA A 749 2.11 -20.24 -66.13
N THR A 750 1.37 -21.35 -66.24
CA THR A 750 -0.03 -21.45 -65.82
C THR A 750 -0.14 -22.57 -64.79
N VAL A 751 -0.62 -22.23 -63.60
CA VAL A 751 -0.58 -23.07 -62.39
C VAL A 751 -1.92 -23.06 -61.67
N THR A 752 -2.20 -24.12 -60.92
CA THR A 752 -3.35 -24.18 -60.01
C THR A 752 -2.95 -23.61 -58.65
N ILE A 753 -3.76 -22.70 -58.11
CA ILE A 753 -3.57 -22.09 -56.80
C ILE A 753 -3.93 -23.11 -55.71
N VAL A 754 -3.06 -23.21 -54.71
CA VAL A 754 -3.27 -24.00 -53.49
C VAL A 754 -3.20 -23.05 -52.31
N VAL A 755 -4.35 -22.83 -51.67
CA VAL A 755 -4.47 -22.04 -50.44
C VAL A 755 -4.39 -23.00 -49.27
N THR A 756 -3.38 -22.84 -48.40
CA THR A 756 -3.13 -23.79 -47.31
C THR A 756 -4.34 -23.91 -46.40
N GLY A 757 -4.84 -25.13 -46.20
CA GLY A 757 -6.00 -25.46 -45.37
C GLY A 757 -7.37 -25.22 -46.02
N ASP A 758 -7.45 -24.59 -47.19
CA ASP A 758 -8.69 -24.45 -47.96
C ASP A 758 -8.91 -25.70 -48.83
N VAL A 759 -9.58 -26.70 -48.26
CA VAL A 759 -9.89 -27.96 -48.96
C VAL A 759 -11.24 -27.91 -49.67
N ASN A 760 -11.98 -26.81 -49.54
CA ASN A 760 -13.29 -26.64 -50.16
C ASN A 760 -13.27 -25.69 -51.38
N GLY A 761 -12.24 -24.87 -51.53
CA GLY A 761 -12.02 -23.94 -52.63
C GLY A 761 -12.57 -22.53 -52.41
N ASP A 762 -13.06 -22.17 -51.22
CA ASP A 762 -13.64 -20.86 -50.93
C ASP A 762 -12.61 -19.80 -50.49
N GLY A 763 -11.34 -20.19 -50.43
CA GLY A 763 -10.22 -19.33 -50.05
C GLY A 763 -10.13 -19.03 -48.56
N LYS A 764 -10.90 -19.73 -47.72
CA LYS A 764 -10.87 -19.60 -46.27
C LYS A 764 -10.56 -20.95 -45.65
N ILE A 765 -10.12 -20.91 -44.40
CA ILE A 765 -10.05 -22.09 -43.55
C ILE A 765 -11.12 -21.95 -42.47
N THR A 766 -12.11 -22.82 -42.51
CA THR A 766 -13.28 -22.80 -41.64
C THR A 766 -13.58 -24.19 -41.10
N ILE A 767 -14.59 -24.30 -40.23
CA ILE A 767 -15.05 -25.61 -39.75
C ILE A 767 -15.48 -26.54 -40.90
N THR A 768 -15.92 -25.99 -42.04
CA THR A 768 -16.26 -26.78 -43.24
C THR A 768 -15.05 -27.52 -43.78
N ASP A 769 -13.87 -26.89 -43.75
CA ASP A 769 -12.59 -27.46 -44.18
C ASP A 769 -12.12 -28.54 -43.21
N VAL A 770 -12.26 -28.29 -41.90
CA VAL A 770 -11.96 -29.28 -40.85
C VAL A 770 -12.80 -30.55 -41.05
N VAL A 771 -14.10 -30.41 -41.33
CA VAL A 771 -14.99 -31.56 -41.57
C VAL A 771 -14.59 -32.33 -42.82
N LYS A 772 -14.22 -31.64 -43.90
CA LYS A 772 -13.75 -32.30 -45.15
C LYS A 772 -12.40 -32.99 -44.96
N LEU A 773 -11.47 -32.37 -44.23
CA LEU A 773 -10.19 -32.98 -43.85
C LEU A 773 -10.39 -34.23 -42.99
N GLN A 774 -11.27 -34.15 -41.99
CA GLN A 774 -11.60 -35.29 -41.13
C GLN A 774 -12.22 -36.44 -41.95
N SER A 775 -13.13 -36.13 -42.87
CA SER A 775 -13.74 -37.11 -43.78
C SER A 775 -12.68 -37.78 -44.69
N ASN A 776 -11.67 -37.03 -45.13
CA ASN A 776 -10.53 -37.56 -45.89
C ASN A 776 -9.64 -38.50 -45.05
N VAL A 777 -9.25 -38.07 -43.84
CA VAL A 777 -8.41 -38.87 -42.93
C VAL A 777 -9.14 -40.12 -42.44
N ALA A 778 -10.46 -40.05 -42.26
CA ALA A 778 -11.31 -41.18 -41.88
C ALA A 778 -11.62 -42.13 -43.05
N GLY A 779 -11.18 -41.84 -44.28
CA GLY A 779 -11.43 -42.66 -45.47
C GLY A 779 -12.86 -42.63 -46.00
N ALA A 780 -13.70 -41.70 -45.52
CA ALA A 780 -15.09 -41.54 -45.96
C ALA A 780 -15.23 -40.74 -47.27
N SER A 781 -14.20 -39.96 -47.63
CA SER A 781 -14.07 -39.25 -48.91
C SER A 781 -12.59 -39.15 -49.29
N SER A 782 -12.25 -38.85 -50.54
CA SER A 782 -10.85 -38.61 -50.95
C SER A 782 -10.67 -37.22 -51.54
N LEU A 783 -9.73 -36.45 -51.00
CA LEU A 783 -9.23 -35.23 -51.62
C LEU A 783 -8.19 -35.58 -52.70
N SER A 784 -8.16 -34.82 -53.78
CA SER A 784 -7.21 -35.03 -54.87
C SER A 784 -6.69 -33.69 -55.43
N GLY A 785 -5.56 -33.77 -56.13
CA GLY A 785 -4.95 -32.62 -56.79
C GLY A 785 -4.65 -31.46 -55.83
N ALA A 786 -5.02 -30.24 -56.23
CA ALA A 786 -4.79 -29.03 -55.45
C ALA A 786 -5.44 -29.05 -54.05
N TYR A 787 -6.58 -29.73 -53.89
CA TYR A 787 -7.26 -29.85 -52.60
C TYR A 787 -6.55 -30.83 -51.65
N ALA A 788 -5.89 -31.86 -52.18
CA ALA A 788 -5.02 -32.72 -51.38
C ALA A 788 -3.72 -31.99 -50.99
N ALA A 789 -3.19 -31.15 -51.87
CA ALA A 789 -2.04 -30.30 -51.54
C ALA A 789 -2.38 -29.22 -50.49
N ALA A 790 -3.58 -28.64 -50.54
CA ALA A 790 -4.06 -27.71 -49.52
C ALA A 790 -4.27 -28.38 -48.16
N ALA A 791 -4.50 -29.69 -48.14
CA ALA A 791 -4.80 -30.45 -46.94
C ALA A 791 -3.58 -30.76 -46.05
N ASP A 792 -2.37 -30.65 -46.60
CA ASP A 792 -1.09 -30.79 -45.89
C ASP A 792 -0.71 -29.45 -45.26
N ILE A 793 -1.25 -29.16 -44.07
CA ILE A 793 -1.10 -27.85 -43.40
C ILE A 793 0.26 -27.73 -42.74
N ASN A 794 0.81 -28.85 -42.25
CA ASN A 794 2.13 -28.87 -41.62
C ASN A 794 3.29 -29.00 -42.62
N GLY A 795 3.00 -29.28 -43.90
CA GLY A 795 3.98 -29.37 -44.99
C GLY A 795 4.86 -30.62 -44.92
N ASP A 796 4.42 -31.68 -44.23
CA ASP A 796 5.19 -32.92 -44.06
C ASP A 796 5.04 -33.91 -45.22
N GLY A 797 4.21 -33.57 -46.21
CA GLY A 797 3.90 -34.38 -47.38
C GLY A 797 2.80 -35.41 -47.15
N ARG A 798 2.13 -35.41 -45.99
CA ARG A 798 1.07 -36.37 -45.62
C ARG A 798 -0.12 -35.65 -45.01
N VAL A 799 -1.32 -35.99 -45.48
CA VAL A 799 -2.56 -35.52 -44.85
C VAL A 799 -2.95 -36.47 -43.72
N THR A 800 -2.80 -36.03 -42.48
CA THR A 800 -3.03 -36.85 -41.27
C THR A 800 -3.96 -36.15 -40.28
N ILE A 801 -4.23 -36.80 -39.14
CA ILE A 801 -4.98 -36.19 -38.03
C ILE A 801 -4.30 -34.92 -37.51
N THR A 802 -2.98 -34.81 -37.69
CA THR A 802 -2.21 -33.61 -37.33
C THR A 802 -2.74 -32.38 -38.07
N ASP A 803 -2.99 -32.50 -39.37
CA ASP A 803 -3.53 -31.43 -40.21
C ASP A 803 -4.96 -31.04 -39.83
N VAL A 804 -5.79 -32.03 -39.46
CA VAL A 804 -7.13 -31.77 -38.92
C VAL A 804 -7.05 -30.93 -37.64
N VAL A 805 -6.11 -31.25 -36.74
CA VAL A 805 -5.89 -30.50 -35.50
C VAL A 805 -5.38 -29.09 -35.80
N GLN A 806 -4.45 -28.92 -36.75
CA GLN A 806 -3.98 -27.59 -37.13
C GLN A 806 -5.11 -26.75 -37.72
N ALA A 807 -5.91 -27.30 -38.64
CA ALA A 807 -7.05 -26.62 -39.22
C ALA A 807 -8.05 -26.16 -38.15
N ALA A 808 -8.32 -27.00 -37.14
CA ALA A 808 -9.19 -26.65 -36.02
C ALA A 808 -8.61 -25.50 -35.18
N GLN A 809 -7.32 -25.56 -34.82
CA GLN A 809 -6.63 -24.51 -34.07
C GLN A 809 -6.64 -23.17 -34.82
N ILE A 810 -6.46 -23.18 -36.14
CA ILE A 810 -6.51 -21.99 -36.98
C ILE A 810 -7.93 -21.40 -37.02
N THR A 811 -8.95 -22.26 -37.13
CA THR A 811 -10.36 -21.84 -37.13
C THR A 811 -10.75 -21.11 -35.84
N VAL A 812 -10.18 -21.51 -34.70
CA VAL A 812 -10.45 -20.88 -33.38
C VAL A 812 -9.41 -19.81 -32.99
N GLY A 813 -8.49 -19.44 -33.89
CA GLY A 813 -7.51 -18.38 -33.67
C GLY A 813 -6.36 -18.74 -32.72
N GLN A 814 -6.16 -20.02 -32.39
CA GLN A 814 -5.05 -20.50 -31.56
C GLN A 814 -3.74 -20.68 -32.34
N ARG A 815 -3.79 -20.65 -33.68
CA ARG A 815 -2.65 -20.80 -34.59
C ARG A 815 -2.87 -19.98 -35.85
N THR A 816 -1.81 -19.40 -36.42
CA THR A 816 -1.82 -18.72 -37.73
C THR A 816 -1.11 -19.57 -38.78
N ILE A 817 -1.50 -19.43 -40.06
CA ILE A 817 -0.80 -20.03 -41.20
C ILE A 817 0.33 -19.09 -41.64
N ASN A 818 1.52 -19.65 -41.93
CA ASN A 818 2.69 -18.92 -42.40
C ASN A 818 2.62 -18.55 -43.88
#